data_AF-A0A820UU01-F1
#
_entry.id   AF-A0A820UU01-F1
#
_cell.length_a   1.000
_cell.length_b   1.000
_cell.length_c   1.000
_cell.angle_alpha   90.00
_cell.angle_beta   90.00
_cell.angle_gamma   90.00
#
_symmetry.space_group_name_H-M   'P 1'
#
loop_
_entity.id
_entity.type
_entity.pdbx_description
1 polymer ?
#
loop_
_entity_poly.entity_id
_entity_poly.type
_entity_poly.pdbx_seq_one_letter_code
_entity_poly.pdbx_strand_id
1 'polypeptide(L)'
;IILNHAFIAQMIINTSSLLSSTNPWIASNVALVLARITVEELGCQTILTHSKHREILNQLTSALDISEPSRSTNAAFAIGRLIEKDEGKKILISVCGQYKIFDALLHMLEINEEKGVNKNACYALSCLCTTHYGFQLCLQYLTVFHRILFAIETILSSNEHENIWFALMCLRTIAQYDGANDHLCYSKTLPEKLKQIRDKWITHKDIQDEAKLLWYMILYIKLECRNTSADISWNLCIDNWDNNEFQYRIILDDIPIAVTNNANYCLKNLKANTNYNVQVQYVTSHGDSIPSDPTLFHTDEELPPPINNLHVVRRTMTAARIAWESPDLSGCNSFKGYQVYLDNSEYECTTECGTTLSSLSASTTYQIDVCVISNKGKGPRVTINVVTASAGDSYPAPPTFSIVGRREIHIKWQPPEVMSGRFSRYELLCNKRCIYSGTDQEYHATMLKPDTEYTMEVIVITNEGRFRSRPAKVRTLKDEFSNAHRHSLYEPPPPNQNLSKLKRVETFDSSMLSGINSITSKISSKSERRLSRENSVPNRNVDMTTVHTLQLKPQNLSNTRSLPGLVKVAQSRQVGTIKTHHTHRSQTNLITSNQRQVQARITASVIVPTLAIDPDPKIKWATPVTHKVTQSTSFRLAVASKPSPILNDARKIDRAVSTSLPDLPLDMTRTKSFIPS
;
A
#
# COMPACT_ATOMS: atom_id res chain seq x y z
N ILE A 1 0.19 -63.80 -15.16
CA ILE A 1 0.26 -64.86 -16.21
C ILE A 1 -0.05 -64.28 -17.59
N ILE A 2 -1.32 -64.00 -17.92
CA ILE A 2 -1.74 -63.58 -19.29
C ILE A 2 -0.94 -62.36 -19.82
N LEU A 3 -0.66 -61.37 -18.97
CA LEU A 3 0.11 -60.17 -19.35
C LEU A 3 1.55 -60.43 -19.80
N ASN A 4 2.12 -61.60 -19.46
CA ASN A 4 3.49 -61.98 -19.84
C ASN A 4 3.50 -62.84 -21.12
N HIS A 5 2.34 -63.11 -21.74
CA HIS A 5 2.24 -63.95 -22.93
C HIS A 5 2.48 -63.15 -24.21
N ALA A 6 3.24 -63.69 -25.16
CA ALA A 6 3.60 -63.02 -26.42
C ALA A 6 2.41 -62.58 -27.30
N PHE A 7 1.19 -63.02 -26.99
CA PHE A 7 -0.04 -62.65 -27.71
C PHE A 7 -0.83 -61.51 -27.04
N ILE A 8 -0.41 -60.97 -25.89
CA ILE A 8 -1.16 -59.92 -25.18
C ILE A 8 -1.37 -58.66 -26.03
N ALA A 9 -0.37 -58.26 -26.82
CA ALA A 9 -0.48 -57.15 -27.76
C ALA A 9 -1.59 -57.40 -28.81
N GLN A 10 -1.58 -58.56 -29.47
CA GLN A 10 -2.60 -58.92 -30.47
C GLN A 10 -3.99 -59.10 -29.84
N MET A 11 -4.06 -59.61 -28.60
CA MET A 11 -5.30 -59.70 -27.84
C MET A 11 -5.88 -58.30 -27.61
N ILE A 12 -5.07 -57.35 -27.13
CA ILE A 12 -5.48 -55.95 -26.91
C ILE A 12 -5.93 -55.27 -28.20
N ILE A 13 -5.25 -55.51 -29.34
CA ILE A 13 -5.70 -55.01 -30.66
C ILE A 13 -7.09 -55.57 -31.00
N ASN A 14 -7.26 -56.88 -30.89
CA ASN A 14 -8.48 -57.58 -31.30
C ASN A 14 -9.67 -57.29 -30.38
N THR A 15 -9.44 -57.05 -29.09
CA THR A 15 -10.50 -56.62 -28.19
C THR A 15 -10.85 -55.17 -28.45
N SER A 16 -9.89 -54.25 -28.52
CA SER A 16 -10.18 -52.81 -28.61
C SER A 16 -10.94 -52.43 -29.90
N SER A 17 -10.65 -53.09 -31.03
CA SER A 17 -11.42 -52.89 -32.27
C SER A 17 -12.90 -53.28 -32.16
N LEU A 18 -13.26 -54.16 -31.22
CA LEU A 18 -14.64 -54.56 -30.93
C LEU A 18 -15.33 -53.66 -29.89
N LEU A 19 -14.64 -52.66 -29.31
CA LEU A 19 -15.25 -51.72 -28.37
C LEU A 19 -16.26 -50.78 -29.06
N SER A 20 -16.07 -50.52 -30.36
CA SER A 20 -17.01 -49.80 -31.22
C SER A 20 -18.04 -50.72 -31.91
N SER A 21 -18.25 -51.93 -31.38
CA SER A 21 -19.29 -52.85 -31.89
C SER A 21 -20.69 -52.25 -31.73
N THR A 22 -21.53 -52.41 -32.75
CA THR A 22 -22.97 -52.09 -32.71
C THR A 22 -23.75 -53.05 -31.82
N ASN A 23 -23.17 -54.19 -31.42
CA ASN A 23 -23.75 -55.06 -30.41
C ASN A 23 -23.31 -54.58 -29.01
N PRO A 24 -24.24 -54.13 -28.16
CA PRO A 24 -23.92 -53.53 -26.87
C PRO A 24 -23.23 -54.50 -25.90
N TRP A 25 -23.67 -55.76 -25.89
CA TRP A 25 -23.14 -56.80 -25.02
C TRP A 25 -21.69 -57.15 -25.38
N ILE A 26 -21.34 -57.13 -26.66
CA ILE A 26 -19.95 -57.28 -27.12
C ILE A 26 -19.11 -56.09 -26.65
N ALA A 27 -19.56 -54.85 -26.89
CA ALA A 27 -18.83 -53.64 -26.49
C ALA A 27 -18.62 -53.55 -24.98
N SER A 28 -19.64 -53.91 -24.17
CA SER A 28 -19.57 -53.97 -22.71
C SER A 28 -18.57 -55.03 -22.21
N ASN A 29 -18.60 -56.26 -22.75
CA ASN A 29 -17.64 -57.30 -22.38
C ASN A 29 -16.20 -56.95 -22.78
N VAL A 30 -16.00 -56.28 -23.92
CA VAL A 30 -14.70 -55.75 -24.33
C VAL A 30 -14.21 -54.69 -23.33
N ALA A 31 -15.07 -53.76 -22.92
CA ALA A 31 -14.75 -52.76 -21.90
C ALA A 31 -14.34 -53.43 -20.59
N LEU A 32 -15.06 -54.47 -20.17
CA LEU A 32 -14.74 -55.27 -18.98
C LEU A 32 -13.38 -55.99 -19.10
N VAL A 33 -13.03 -56.56 -20.25
CA VAL A 33 -11.72 -57.19 -20.48
C VAL A 33 -10.59 -56.17 -20.38
N LEU A 34 -10.75 -54.99 -21.00
CA LEU A 34 -9.78 -53.90 -20.90
C LEU A 34 -9.65 -53.39 -19.45
N ALA A 35 -10.77 -53.19 -18.75
CA ALA A 35 -10.81 -52.82 -17.33
C ALA A 35 -10.04 -53.84 -16.47
N ARG A 36 -10.23 -55.14 -16.69
CA ARG A 36 -9.50 -56.21 -15.98
C ARG A 36 -8.01 -56.24 -16.30
N ILE A 37 -7.60 -55.91 -17.53
CA ILE A 37 -6.18 -55.73 -17.86
C ILE A 37 -5.58 -54.55 -17.08
N THR A 38 -6.29 -53.43 -16.98
CA THR A 38 -5.83 -52.21 -16.29
C THR A 38 -5.83 -52.28 -14.75
N VAL A 39 -6.33 -53.36 -14.14
CA VAL A 39 -6.15 -53.58 -12.69
C VAL A 39 -4.66 -53.69 -12.35
N GLU A 40 -3.88 -54.33 -13.22
CA GLU A 40 -2.44 -54.55 -13.05
C GLU A 40 -1.61 -53.42 -13.67
N GLU A 41 -0.57 -52.96 -12.96
CA GLU A 41 0.34 -51.91 -13.45
C GLU A 41 0.99 -52.27 -14.80
N LEU A 42 1.40 -53.53 -14.96
CA LEU A 42 1.95 -54.04 -16.22
C LEU A 42 0.91 -54.01 -17.35
N GLY A 43 -0.37 -54.15 -17.05
CA GLY A 43 -1.46 -54.06 -18.04
C GLY A 43 -1.66 -52.62 -18.52
N CYS A 44 -1.66 -51.66 -17.60
CA CYS A 44 -1.65 -50.23 -17.94
C CYS A 44 -0.42 -49.86 -18.77
N GLN A 45 0.79 -50.29 -18.36
CA GLN A 45 2.01 -50.04 -19.12
C GLN A 45 1.94 -50.66 -20.53
N THR A 46 1.45 -51.90 -20.64
CA THR A 46 1.29 -52.61 -21.92
C THR A 46 0.34 -51.87 -22.87
N ILE A 47 -0.78 -51.32 -22.37
CA ILE A 47 -1.72 -50.53 -23.18
C ILE A 47 -1.12 -49.18 -23.58
N LEU A 48 -0.48 -48.44 -22.66
CA LEU A 48 0.07 -47.10 -22.91
C LEU A 48 1.28 -47.11 -23.85
N THR A 49 2.11 -48.16 -23.80
CA THR A 49 3.25 -48.34 -24.71
C THR A 49 2.88 -49.03 -26.04
N HIS A 50 1.63 -49.47 -26.20
CA HIS A 50 1.20 -50.22 -27.37
C HIS A 50 1.27 -49.37 -28.65
N SER A 51 1.57 -49.99 -29.81
CA SER A 51 1.61 -49.29 -31.11
C SER A 51 0.28 -48.60 -31.46
N LYS A 52 -0.85 -49.19 -31.02
CA LYS A 52 -2.21 -48.66 -31.16
C LYS A 52 -2.76 -47.89 -29.93
N HIS A 53 -1.93 -47.48 -28.96
CA HIS A 53 -2.41 -46.81 -27.73
C HIS A 53 -3.40 -45.65 -28.01
N ARG A 54 -3.16 -44.88 -29.09
CA ARG A 54 -4.01 -43.75 -29.51
C ARG A 54 -5.42 -44.17 -29.96
N GLU A 55 -5.54 -45.32 -30.60
CA GLU A 55 -6.80 -45.87 -31.07
C GLU A 55 -7.60 -46.42 -29.88
N ILE A 56 -6.93 -47.18 -29.01
CA ILE A 56 -7.49 -47.80 -27.79
C ILE A 56 -8.06 -46.73 -26.85
N LEU A 57 -7.31 -45.66 -26.58
CA LEU A 57 -7.76 -44.57 -25.70
C LEU A 57 -8.90 -43.75 -26.32
N ASN A 58 -8.87 -43.47 -27.63
CA ASN A 58 -10.00 -42.81 -28.31
C ASN A 58 -11.27 -43.67 -28.31
N GLN A 59 -11.12 -44.99 -28.50
CA GLN A 59 -12.22 -45.95 -28.39
C GLN A 59 -12.77 -45.95 -26.95
N LEU A 60 -11.93 -46.09 -25.92
CA LEU A 60 -12.34 -46.05 -24.51
C LEU A 60 -13.06 -44.75 -24.15
N THR A 61 -12.53 -43.59 -24.54
CA THR A 61 -13.18 -42.29 -24.27
C THR A 61 -14.49 -42.12 -25.05
N SER A 62 -14.65 -42.78 -26.18
CA SER A 62 -15.94 -42.82 -26.91
C SER A 62 -16.91 -43.85 -26.32
N ALA A 63 -16.41 -44.89 -25.66
CA ALA A 63 -17.20 -45.91 -24.98
C ALA A 63 -17.76 -45.45 -23.60
N LEU A 64 -17.29 -44.30 -23.09
CA LEU A 64 -17.94 -43.53 -22.02
C LEU A 64 -19.34 -43.01 -22.40
N ASP A 65 -19.68 -43.02 -23.70
CA ASP A 65 -21.05 -42.74 -24.15
C ASP A 65 -22.07 -43.63 -23.41
N ILE A 66 -23.19 -43.00 -23.04
CA ILE A 66 -24.12 -43.47 -22.00
C ILE A 66 -25.17 -44.41 -22.58
N SER A 67 -25.21 -44.59 -23.92
CA SER A 67 -26.07 -45.57 -24.57
C SER A 67 -25.94 -47.01 -24.05
N GLU A 68 -24.85 -47.34 -23.34
CA GLU A 68 -24.70 -48.60 -22.61
C GLU A 68 -24.03 -48.41 -21.23
N PRO A 69 -24.79 -48.52 -20.12
CA PRO A 69 -24.30 -48.19 -18.77
C PRO A 69 -23.17 -49.10 -18.30
N SER A 70 -23.25 -50.38 -18.65
CA SER A 70 -22.20 -51.36 -18.32
C SER A 70 -20.93 -51.13 -19.14
N ARG A 71 -21.05 -50.59 -20.36
CA ARG A 71 -19.89 -50.22 -21.19
C ARG A 71 -19.21 -48.97 -20.64
N SER A 72 -19.97 -47.91 -20.36
CA SER A 72 -19.42 -46.65 -19.84
C SER A 72 -18.79 -46.83 -18.45
N THR A 73 -19.43 -47.59 -17.55
CA THR A 73 -18.92 -47.94 -16.22
C THR A 73 -17.57 -48.66 -16.30
N ASN A 74 -17.43 -49.65 -17.17
CA ASN A 74 -16.16 -50.36 -17.35
C ASN A 74 -15.09 -49.51 -18.06
N ALA A 75 -15.49 -48.71 -19.06
CA ALA A 75 -14.58 -47.81 -19.77
C ALA A 75 -14.01 -46.72 -18.85
N ALA A 76 -14.83 -46.14 -17.97
CA ALA A 76 -14.39 -45.16 -16.96
C ALA A 76 -13.42 -45.76 -15.94
N PHE A 77 -13.67 -46.99 -15.48
CA PHE A 77 -12.70 -47.69 -14.62
C PHE A 77 -11.35 -47.90 -15.33
N ALA A 78 -11.38 -48.40 -16.57
CA ALA A 78 -10.17 -48.62 -17.36
C ALA A 78 -9.38 -47.31 -17.59
N ILE A 79 -10.10 -46.23 -17.91
CA ILE A 79 -9.53 -44.88 -18.07
C ILE A 79 -8.92 -44.38 -16.75
N GLY A 80 -9.61 -44.48 -15.61
CA GLY A 80 -9.09 -44.10 -14.30
C GLY A 80 -7.79 -44.83 -13.95
N ARG A 81 -7.77 -46.16 -14.13
CA ARG A 81 -6.56 -46.98 -13.96
C ARG A 81 -5.40 -46.57 -14.88
N LEU A 82 -5.69 -46.17 -16.12
CA LEU A 82 -4.66 -45.75 -17.09
C LEU A 82 -4.08 -44.37 -16.77
N ILE A 83 -4.87 -43.45 -16.19
CA ILE A 83 -4.48 -42.05 -15.94
C ILE A 83 -4.08 -41.73 -14.49
N GLU A 84 -4.09 -42.71 -13.59
CA GLU A 84 -3.52 -42.61 -12.25
C GLU A 84 -2.09 -42.01 -12.29
N LYS A 85 -1.28 -42.37 -13.30
CA LYS A 85 0.07 -41.82 -13.53
C LYS A 85 0.09 -40.73 -14.61
N ASP A 86 0.97 -39.74 -14.43
CA ASP A 86 1.15 -38.58 -15.31
C ASP A 86 1.33 -38.92 -16.80
N GLU A 87 2.10 -39.96 -17.12
CA GLU A 87 2.30 -40.36 -18.53
C GLU A 87 0.99 -40.81 -19.18
N GLY A 88 0.14 -41.52 -18.43
CA GLY A 88 -1.20 -41.89 -18.87
C GLY A 88 -2.10 -40.68 -19.08
N LYS A 89 -2.07 -39.69 -18.17
CA LYS A 89 -2.76 -38.41 -18.33
C LYS A 89 -2.33 -37.71 -19.62
N LYS A 90 -1.04 -37.43 -19.76
CA LYS A 90 -0.44 -36.74 -20.93
C LYS A 90 -0.81 -37.42 -22.24
N ILE A 91 -0.70 -38.76 -22.30
CA ILE A 91 -1.05 -39.53 -23.49
C ILE A 91 -2.56 -39.39 -23.79
N LEU A 92 -3.46 -39.64 -22.84
CA LEU A 92 -4.91 -39.52 -23.04
C LEU A 92 -5.30 -38.14 -23.58
N ILE A 93 -4.79 -37.08 -22.95
CA ILE A 93 -5.07 -35.68 -23.32
C ILE A 93 -4.59 -35.37 -24.75
N SER A 94 -3.39 -35.84 -25.12
CA SER A 94 -2.81 -35.67 -26.46
C SER A 94 -3.55 -36.46 -27.56
N VAL A 95 -4.39 -37.42 -27.18
CA VAL A 95 -5.02 -38.40 -28.07
C VAL A 95 -6.50 -38.11 -28.30
N CYS A 96 -7.25 -37.79 -27.24
CA CYS A 96 -8.70 -37.59 -27.29
C CYS A 96 -9.09 -36.11 -27.47
N GLY A 97 -8.13 -35.20 -27.35
CA GLY A 97 -8.36 -33.77 -27.18
C GLY A 97 -8.76 -33.44 -25.74
N GLN A 98 -8.31 -32.29 -25.24
CA GLN A 98 -8.46 -31.91 -23.83
C GLN A 98 -9.92 -31.90 -23.34
N TYR A 99 -10.87 -31.50 -24.19
CA TYR A 99 -12.29 -31.32 -23.85
C TYR A 99 -13.06 -32.65 -23.68
N LYS A 100 -12.89 -33.57 -24.64
CA LYS A 100 -13.78 -34.73 -24.83
C LYS A 100 -13.87 -35.65 -23.61
N ILE A 101 -12.79 -35.73 -22.82
CA ILE A 101 -12.77 -36.53 -21.58
C ILE A 101 -13.61 -35.89 -20.47
N PHE A 102 -13.58 -34.56 -20.32
CA PHE A 102 -14.35 -33.85 -19.29
C PHE A 102 -15.83 -33.81 -19.64
N ASP A 103 -16.18 -33.58 -20.92
CA ASP A 103 -17.58 -33.61 -21.36
C ASP A 103 -18.21 -35.01 -21.15
N ALA A 104 -17.48 -36.08 -21.48
CA ALA A 104 -17.95 -37.45 -21.28
C ALA A 104 -18.11 -37.81 -19.80
N LEU A 105 -17.14 -37.46 -18.94
CA LEU A 105 -17.23 -37.68 -17.50
C LEU A 105 -18.33 -36.83 -16.85
N LEU A 106 -18.54 -35.59 -17.30
CA LEU A 106 -19.64 -34.74 -16.84
C LEU A 106 -21.00 -35.37 -17.18
N HIS A 107 -21.20 -35.81 -18.42
CA HIS A 107 -22.44 -36.49 -18.78
C HIS A 107 -22.67 -37.77 -17.95
N MET A 108 -21.63 -38.51 -17.58
CA MET A 108 -21.74 -39.67 -16.68
C MET A 108 -22.05 -39.29 -15.21
N LEU A 109 -21.77 -38.05 -14.79
CA LEU A 109 -22.09 -37.55 -13.44
C LEU A 109 -23.52 -36.96 -13.35
N GLU A 110 -24.09 -36.50 -14.47
CA GLU A 110 -25.42 -35.88 -14.55
C GLU A 110 -26.58 -36.91 -14.64
N ILE A 111 -26.29 -38.21 -14.67
CA ILE A 111 -27.29 -39.31 -14.67
C ILE A 111 -27.85 -39.50 -13.26
N ASN A 112 -29.17 -39.67 -13.12
CA ASN A 112 -29.84 -39.88 -11.82
C ASN A 112 -30.32 -41.31 -11.55
N GLU A 113 -30.37 -42.20 -12.55
CA GLU A 113 -31.23 -43.40 -12.51
C GLU A 113 -30.48 -44.75 -12.49
N GLU A 114 -29.14 -44.77 -12.56
CA GLU A 114 -28.39 -46.01 -12.84
C GLU A 114 -27.32 -46.37 -11.80
N LYS A 115 -27.32 -47.64 -11.39
CA LYS A 115 -26.49 -48.17 -10.31
C LYS A 115 -25.01 -48.26 -10.69
N GLY A 116 -24.27 -47.20 -10.38
CA GLY A 116 -22.81 -47.22 -10.30
C GLY A 116 -22.06 -46.50 -11.43
N VAL A 117 -22.76 -45.84 -12.34
CA VAL A 117 -22.13 -45.04 -13.41
C VAL A 117 -21.37 -43.86 -12.79
N ASN A 118 -22.05 -43.11 -11.92
CA ASN A 118 -21.55 -41.89 -11.28
C ASN A 118 -20.31 -42.13 -10.42
N LYS A 119 -20.26 -43.21 -9.62
CA LYS A 119 -19.07 -43.53 -8.81
C LYS A 119 -17.83 -43.82 -9.65
N ASN A 120 -17.98 -44.46 -10.81
CA ASN A 120 -16.86 -44.73 -11.71
C ASN A 120 -16.42 -43.46 -12.46
N ALA A 121 -17.34 -42.53 -12.74
CA ALA A 121 -16.99 -41.20 -13.23
C ALA A 121 -16.24 -40.37 -12.16
N CYS A 122 -16.70 -40.37 -10.90
CA CYS A 122 -15.98 -39.80 -9.76
C CYS A 122 -14.59 -40.40 -9.58
N TYR A 123 -14.43 -41.73 -9.75
CA TYR A 123 -13.12 -42.39 -9.71
C TYR A 123 -12.20 -41.97 -10.85
N ALA A 124 -12.69 -41.95 -12.10
CA ALA A 124 -11.89 -41.51 -13.24
C ALA A 124 -11.47 -40.04 -13.13
N LEU A 125 -12.37 -39.18 -12.62
CA LEU A 125 -12.09 -37.77 -12.37
C LEU A 125 -11.12 -37.57 -11.19
N SER A 126 -11.25 -38.31 -10.09
CA SER A 126 -10.26 -38.24 -9.02
C SER A 126 -8.89 -38.73 -9.51
N CYS A 127 -8.84 -39.77 -10.34
CA CYS A 127 -7.61 -40.20 -11.02
C CYS A 127 -7.00 -39.10 -11.89
N LEU A 128 -7.79 -38.31 -12.64
CA LEU A 128 -7.28 -37.10 -13.32
C LEU A 128 -6.73 -36.09 -12.31
N CYS A 129 -7.46 -35.80 -11.23
CA CYS A 129 -7.09 -34.84 -10.20
C CYS A 129 -6.01 -35.33 -9.20
N THR A 130 -5.47 -36.55 -9.30
CA THR A 130 -4.39 -37.04 -8.41
C THR A 130 -3.09 -36.23 -8.48
N THR A 131 -2.94 -35.36 -9.49
CA THR A 131 -1.71 -34.61 -9.77
C THR A 131 -2.04 -33.18 -10.18
N HIS A 132 -1.24 -32.21 -9.74
CA HIS A 132 -1.46 -30.78 -10.01
C HIS A 132 -1.62 -30.44 -11.51
N TYR A 133 -0.90 -31.14 -12.41
CA TYR A 133 -1.09 -31.00 -13.86
C TYR A 133 -2.53 -31.32 -14.32
N GLY A 134 -3.14 -32.36 -13.74
CA GLY A 134 -4.53 -32.74 -14.00
C GLY A 134 -5.53 -31.72 -13.47
N PHE A 135 -5.32 -31.22 -12.25
CA PHE A 135 -6.16 -30.15 -11.68
C PHE A 135 -6.10 -28.85 -12.51
N GLN A 136 -4.90 -28.43 -12.93
CA GLN A 136 -4.71 -27.26 -13.80
C GLN A 136 -5.43 -27.37 -15.16
N LEU A 137 -5.66 -28.59 -15.67
CA LEU A 137 -6.47 -28.81 -16.87
C LEU A 137 -7.97 -28.65 -16.61
N CYS A 138 -8.46 -29.02 -15.43
CA CYS A 138 -9.84 -28.71 -15.01
C CYS A 138 -10.07 -27.19 -14.98
N LEU A 139 -9.10 -26.43 -14.47
CA LEU A 139 -9.19 -24.95 -14.42
C LEU A 139 -9.21 -24.30 -15.81
N GLN A 140 -8.52 -24.88 -16.81
CA GLN A 140 -8.61 -24.43 -18.21
C GLN A 140 -10.03 -24.55 -18.79
N TYR A 141 -10.91 -25.36 -18.19
CA TYR A 141 -12.29 -25.58 -18.61
C TYR A 141 -13.30 -25.25 -17.52
N LEU A 142 -13.06 -24.12 -16.82
CA LEU A 142 -13.81 -23.63 -15.66
C LEU A 142 -15.33 -23.83 -15.72
N THR A 143 -15.99 -23.54 -16.85
CA THR A 143 -17.44 -23.73 -17.03
C THR A 143 -17.88 -25.21 -16.97
N VAL A 144 -17.09 -26.12 -17.53
CA VAL A 144 -17.32 -27.57 -17.48
C VAL A 144 -16.98 -28.07 -16.07
N PHE A 145 -15.89 -27.59 -15.48
CA PHE A 145 -15.47 -27.93 -14.12
C PHE A 145 -16.51 -27.51 -13.06
N HIS A 146 -17.12 -26.33 -13.17
CA HIS A 146 -18.20 -25.91 -12.27
C HIS A 146 -19.46 -26.79 -12.40
N ARG A 147 -19.82 -27.24 -13.63
CA ARG A 147 -20.89 -28.24 -13.82
C ARG A 147 -20.53 -29.59 -13.19
N ILE A 148 -19.28 -30.02 -13.33
CA ILE A 148 -18.74 -31.24 -12.70
C ILE A 148 -18.86 -31.16 -11.18
N LEU A 149 -18.44 -30.05 -10.56
CA LEU A 149 -18.57 -29.84 -9.11
C LEU A 149 -20.04 -29.88 -8.66
N PHE A 150 -20.95 -29.24 -9.39
CA PHE A 150 -22.39 -29.26 -9.11
C PHE A 150 -23.03 -30.65 -9.27
N ALA A 151 -22.59 -31.44 -10.25
CA ALA A 151 -23.04 -32.81 -10.43
C ALA A 151 -22.56 -33.71 -9.26
N ILE A 152 -21.28 -33.59 -8.84
CA ILE A 152 -20.76 -34.30 -7.66
C ILE A 152 -21.50 -33.87 -6.39
N GLU A 153 -21.80 -32.58 -6.23
CA GLU A 153 -22.59 -32.05 -5.13
C GLU A 153 -24.05 -32.55 -5.15
N THR A 154 -24.59 -32.91 -6.32
CA THR A 154 -25.89 -33.57 -6.44
C THR A 154 -25.81 -35.04 -6.02
N ILE A 155 -24.72 -35.73 -6.39
CA ILE A 155 -24.43 -37.12 -5.98
C ILE A 155 -24.26 -37.24 -4.44
N LEU A 156 -23.78 -36.20 -3.75
CA LEU A 156 -23.77 -36.14 -2.28
C LEU A 156 -25.16 -36.27 -1.63
N SER A 157 -26.24 -36.02 -2.37
CA SER A 157 -27.63 -36.21 -1.92
C SER A 157 -28.21 -37.59 -2.28
N SER A 158 -27.39 -38.52 -2.79
CA SER A 158 -27.81 -39.90 -3.09
C SER A 158 -28.17 -40.69 -1.82
N ASN A 159 -29.00 -41.73 -1.98
CA ASN A 159 -29.27 -42.72 -0.94
C ASN A 159 -28.23 -43.86 -0.92
N GLU A 160 -27.40 -44.01 -1.95
CA GLU A 160 -26.40 -45.08 -2.03
C GLU A 160 -25.07 -44.64 -1.40
N HIS A 161 -24.67 -45.31 -0.32
CA HIS A 161 -23.45 -44.99 0.46
C HIS A 161 -22.17 -44.95 -0.39
N GLU A 162 -22.01 -45.84 -1.37
CA GLU A 162 -20.86 -45.84 -2.27
C GLU A 162 -20.77 -44.55 -3.09
N ASN A 163 -21.89 -44.06 -3.63
CA ASN A 163 -21.90 -42.87 -4.47
C ASN A 163 -21.51 -41.62 -3.64
N ILE A 164 -21.98 -41.51 -2.39
CA ILE A 164 -21.54 -40.46 -1.46
C ILE A 164 -20.04 -40.57 -1.21
N TRP A 165 -19.51 -41.77 -0.92
CA TRP A 165 -18.09 -41.96 -0.64
C TRP A 165 -17.20 -41.56 -1.83
N PHE A 166 -17.53 -42.02 -3.05
CA PHE A 166 -16.78 -41.67 -4.26
C PHE A 166 -16.88 -40.18 -4.59
N ALA A 167 -18.02 -39.52 -4.32
CA ALA A 167 -18.17 -38.08 -4.46
C ALA A 167 -17.29 -37.29 -3.48
N LEU A 168 -17.31 -37.64 -2.18
CA LEU A 168 -16.45 -37.03 -1.16
C LEU A 168 -14.96 -37.20 -1.48
N MET A 169 -14.54 -38.41 -1.84
CA MET A 169 -13.15 -38.73 -2.19
C MET A 169 -12.67 -37.94 -3.43
N CYS A 170 -13.53 -37.77 -4.43
CA CYS A 170 -13.26 -36.93 -5.59
C CYS A 170 -13.10 -35.45 -5.21
N LEU A 171 -14.03 -34.90 -4.41
CA LEU A 171 -13.95 -33.52 -3.93
C LEU A 171 -12.71 -33.28 -3.04
N ARG A 172 -12.32 -34.24 -2.19
CA ARG A 172 -11.08 -34.14 -1.38
C ARG A 172 -9.82 -34.18 -2.25
N THR A 173 -9.82 -34.98 -3.31
CA THR A 173 -8.72 -35.04 -4.30
C THR A 173 -8.65 -33.77 -5.16
N ILE A 174 -9.73 -32.99 -5.23
CA ILE A 174 -9.74 -31.63 -5.80
C ILE A 174 -9.28 -30.60 -4.77
N ALA A 175 -9.76 -30.66 -3.53
CA ALA A 175 -9.49 -29.69 -2.46
C ALA A 175 -8.03 -29.63 -2.00
N GLN A 176 -7.20 -30.62 -2.35
CA GLN A 176 -5.78 -30.71 -1.95
C GLN A 176 -4.83 -29.76 -2.70
N TYR A 177 -5.35 -28.81 -3.49
CA TYR A 177 -4.57 -27.85 -4.28
C TYR A 177 -4.95 -26.41 -3.98
N ASP A 178 -3.93 -25.57 -3.89
CA ASP A 178 -4.01 -24.12 -3.79
C ASP A 178 -5.01 -23.56 -4.83
N GLY A 179 -5.99 -22.79 -4.37
CA GLY A 179 -7.04 -22.20 -5.22
C GLY A 179 -8.20 -23.14 -5.58
N ALA A 180 -8.19 -24.43 -5.21
CA ALA A 180 -9.37 -25.28 -5.35
C ALA A 180 -10.54 -24.80 -4.47
N ASN A 181 -10.25 -24.19 -3.33
CA ASN A 181 -11.25 -23.66 -2.42
C ASN A 181 -12.07 -22.50 -3.01
N ASP A 182 -11.53 -21.67 -3.91
CA ASP A 182 -12.30 -20.64 -4.62
C ASP A 182 -13.42 -21.24 -5.48
N HIS A 183 -13.23 -22.47 -5.97
CA HIS A 183 -14.19 -23.18 -6.82
C HIS A 183 -15.12 -24.09 -6.02
N LEU A 184 -14.66 -24.64 -4.89
CA LEU A 184 -15.51 -25.41 -3.97
C LEU A 184 -16.45 -24.48 -3.17
N CYS A 185 -15.96 -23.33 -2.71
CA CYS A 185 -16.76 -22.29 -2.04
C CYS A 185 -17.74 -21.56 -2.98
N TYR A 186 -17.62 -21.74 -4.30
CA TYR A 186 -18.60 -21.21 -5.26
C TYR A 186 -20.00 -21.80 -5.01
N SER A 187 -20.08 -23.05 -4.53
CA SER A 187 -21.32 -23.63 -4.04
C SER A 187 -21.60 -23.22 -2.59
N LYS A 188 -22.73 -22.52 -2.40
CA LYS A 188 -23.26 -22.20 -1.07
C LYS A 188 -23.90 -23.40 -0.37
N THR A 189 -24.26 -24.44 -1.11
CA THR A 189 -24.96 -25.64 -0.60
C THR A 189 -24.02 -26.82 -0.31
N LEU A 190 -22.82 -26.84 -0.88
CA LEU A 190 -21.80 -27.86 -0.59
C LEU A 190 -21.49 -27.96 0.92
N PRO A 191 -21.24 -26.85 1.67
CA PRO A 191 -21.05 -26.94 3.12
C PRO A 191 -22.25 -27.59 3.81
N GLU A 192 -23.47 -27.09 3.62
CA GLU A 192 -24.66 -27.60 4.30
C GLU A 192 -24.87 -29.12 4.06
N LYS A 193 -24.56 -29.62 2.86
CA LYS A 193 -24.59 -31.05 2.55
C LYS A 193 -23.49 -31.84 3.28
N LEU A 194 -22.25 -31.34 3.34
CA LEU A 194 -21.17 -31.98 4.09
C LEU A 194 -21.50 -32.06 5.59
N LYS A 195 -22.11 -31.01 6.16
CA LYS A 195 -22.64 -31.03 7.53
C LYS A 195 -23.71 -32.11 7.70
N GLN A 196 -24.70 -32.18 6.79
CA GLN A 196 -25.75 -33.19 6.86
C GLN A 196 -25.20 -34.62 6.78
N ILE A 197 -24.20 -34.89 5.94
CA ILE A 197 -23.57 -36.22 5.82
C ILE A 197 -22.82 -36.59 7.11
N ARG A 198 -22.04 -35.65 7.65
CA ARG A 198 -21.29 -35.79 8.91
C ARG A 198 -22.20 -36.02 10.13
N ASP A 199 -23.25 -35.21 10.27
CA ASP A 199 -24.12 -35.21 11.45
C ASP A 199 -25.19 -36.34 11.39
N LYS A 200 -25.35 -37.02 10.25
CA LYS A 200 -26.32 -38.12 10.06
C LYS A 200 -25.82 -39.41 10.72
N TRP A 201 -26.36 -39.69 11.91
CA TRP A 201 -26.09 -40.87 12.76
C TRP A 201 -26.08 -42.23 12.07
N ILE A 202 -26.88 -42.41 11.00
CA ILE A 202 -27.04 -43.68 10.28
C ILE A 202 -25.96 -43.87 9.17
N THR A 203 -25.18 -42.84 8.86
CA THR A 203 -24.10 -42.91 7.86
C THR A 203 -22.91 -43.74 8.37
N HIS A 204 -22.28 -44.54 7.50
CA HIS A 204 -21.05 -45.25 7.83
C HIS A 204 -19.95 -44.28 8.30
N LYS A 205 -19.19 -44.67 9.33
CA LYS A 205 -18.13 -43.84 9.93
C LYS A 205 -17.13 -43.32 8.88
N ASP A 206 -16.68 -44.17 7.97
CA ASP A 206 -15.70 -43.81 6.94
C ASP A 206 -16.19 -42.67 6.02
N ILE A 207 -17.51 -42.58 5.79
CA ILE A 207 -18.14 -41.50 5.01
C ILE A 207 -18.27 -40.23 5.86
N GLN A 208 -18.60 -40.36 7.16
CA GLN A 208 -18.61 -39.21 8.08
C GLN A 208 -17.20 -38.61 8.22
N ASP A 209 -16.17 -39.44 8.35
CA ASP A 209 -14.79 -39.00 8.54
C ASP A 209 -14.20 -38.40 7.25
N GLU A 210 -14.48 -38.96 6.07
CA GLU A 210 -14.14 -38.33 4.77
C GLU A 210 -14.86 -36.97 4.59
N ALA A 211 -16.12 -36.85 5.05
CA ALA A 211 -16.85 -35.58 5.04
C ALA A 211 -16.29 -34.55 6.05
N LYS A 212 -15.77 -34.98 7.21
CA LYS A 212 -15.04 -34.09 8.14
C LYS A 212 -13.76 -33.55 7.51
N LEU A 213 -12.94 -34.43 6.93
CA LEU A 213 -11.69 -34.02 6.27
C LEU A 213 -11.96 -32.98 5.17
N LEU A 214 -12.95 -33.23 4.32
CA LEU A 214 -13.35 -32.29 3.27
C LEU A 214 -13.92 -30.97 3.84
N TRP A 215 -14.72 -31.02 4.91
CA TRP A 215 -15.20 -29.82 5.59
C TRP A 215 -14.05 -28.96 6.15
N TYR A 216 -13.03 -29.59 6.73
CA TYR A 216 -11.86 -28.86 7.27
C TYR A 216 -10.95 -28.28 6.20
N MET A 217 -10.93 -28.85 4.99
CA MET A 217 -10.20 -28.26 3.86
C MET A 217 -10.93 -27.04 3.27
N ILE A 218 -12.27 -27.03 3.28
CA ILE A 218 -13.12 -25.92 2.79
C ILE A 218 -13.44 -24.94 3.94
N LEU A 219 -12.42 -24.51 4.69
CA LEU A 219 -12.58 -23.64 5.86
C LEU A 219 -12.76 -22.17 5.45
N TYR A 220 -13.94 -21.83 4.94
CA TYR A 220 -14.28 -20.48 4.48
C TYR A 220 -14.18 -19.43 5.61
N ILE A 221 -13.30 -18.44 5.43
CA ILE A 221 -13.22 -17.24 6.27
C ILE A 221 -14.12 -16.15 5.67
N LYS A 222 -15.22 -15.84 6.35
CA LYS A 222 -16.04 -14.65 6.08
C LYS A 222 -15.41 -13.45 6.79
N LEU A 223 -15.16 -12.37 6.04
CA LEU A 223 -14.41 -11.20 6.50
C LEU A 223 -15.19 -9.90 6.24
N GLU A 224 -15.22 -9.00 7.23
CA GLU A 224 -15.82 -7.67 7.12
C GLU A 224 -14.76 -6.60 7.47
N CYS A 225 -14.25 -5.90 6.44
CA CYS A 225 -13.21 -4.88 6.57
C CYS A 225 -13.70 -3.59 7.25
N ARG A 226 -12.76 -2.88 7.88
CA ARG A 226 -12.82 -1.45 8.22
C ARG A 226 -11.46 -0.82 7.89
N ASN A 227 -11.23 0.44 8.27
CA ASN A 227 -9.96 1.14 8.06
C ASN A 227 -8.82 0.60 8.94
N THR A 228 -9.06 0.37 10.24
CA THR A 228 -8.02 -0.04 11.21
C THR A 228 -8.30 -1.38 11.90
N SER A 229 -9.34 -2.08 11.44
CA SER A 229 -9.75 -3.39 11.94
C SER A 229 -10.43 -4.21 10.84
N ALA A 230 -10.57 -5.52 11.06
CA ALA A 230 -11.40 -6.39 10.25
C ALA A 230 -11.97 -7.50 11.12
N ASP A 231 -13.28 -7.74 11.02
CA ASP A 231 -13.92 -8.83 11.75
C ASP A 231 -13.89 -10.08 10.88
N ILE A 232 -13.27 -11.15 11.39
CA ILE A 232 -13.15 -12.45 10.74
C ILE A 232 -14.00 -13.49 11.46
N SER A 233 -14.63 -14.36 10.69
CA SER A 233 -15.45 -15.47 11.19
C SER A 233 -15.33 -16.65 10.25
N TRP A 234 -15.35 -17.86 10.79
CA TRP A 234 -15.19 -19.09 10.00
C TRP A 234 -16.18 -20.16 10.45
N ASN A 235 -16.29 -21.21 9.65
CA ASN A 235 -17.10 -22.37 9.99
C ASN A 235 -16.53 -23.06 11.25
N LEU A 236 -17.34 -23.13 12.31
CA LEU A 236 -16.94 -23.68 13.60
C LEU A 236 -16.62 -25.19 13.49
N CYS A 237 -15.41 -25.59 13.91
CA CYS A 237 -15.02 -26.97 14.12
C CYS A 237 -15.83 -27.54 15.30
N ILE A 238 -16.68 -28.55 15.03
CA ILE A 238 -17.55 -29.16 16.05
C ILE A 238 -16.99 -30.54 16.43
N ASP A 239 -15.75 -30.58 16.91
CA ASP A 239 -15.16 -31.77 17.53
C ASP A 239 -15.30 -31.73 19.06
N ASN A 240 -16.54 -31.87 19.54
CA ASN A 240 -16.84 -32.27 20.93
C ASN A 240 -16.58 -33.79 21.14
N TRP A 241 -15.58 -34.35 20.46
CA TRP A 241 -15.38 -35.81 20.39
C TRP A 241 -14.70 -36.41 21.64
N ASP A 242 -13.79 -35.68 22.30
CA ASP A 242 -12.92 -36.24 23.37
C ASP A 242 -12.86 -35.40 24.67
N ASN A 243 -13.69 -34.35 24.84
CA ASN A 243 -13.54 -33.32 25.91
C ASN A 243 -12.18 -32.56 25.91
N ASN A 244 -11.32 -32.77 24.91
CA ASN A 244 -10.05 -32.06 24.76
C ASN A 244 -10.29 -30.57 24.45
N GLU A 245 -9.56 -29.68 25.11
CA GLU A 245 -9.53 -28.26 24.77
C GLU A 245 -8.87 -28.07 23.39
N PHE A 246 -9.63 -27.53 22.44
CA PHE A 246 -9.13 -27.13 21.13
C PHE A 246 -9.17 -25.61 20.97
N GLN A 247 -8.26 -25.08 20.16
CA GLN A 247 -8.19 -23.64 19.88
C GLN A 247 -7.92 -23.36 18.41
N TYR A 248 -8.27 -22.16 17.96
CA TYR A 248 -7.90 -21.62 16.66
C TYR A 248 -6.78 -20.60 16.84
N ARG A 249 -5.69 -20.76 16.09
CA ARG A 249 -4.61 -19.78 15.95
C ARG A 249 -4.89 -18.92 14.72
N ILE A 250 -4.96 -17.60 14.92
CA ILE A 250 -5.08 -16.62 13.84
C ILE A 250 -3.67 -16.24 13.40
N ILE A 251 -3.41 -16.36 12.11
CA ILE A 251 -2.15 -15.99 11.46
C ILE A 251 -2.46 -14.82 10.52
N LEU A 252 -1.70 -13.74 10.60
CA LEU A 252 -1.82 -12.54 9.77
C LEU A 252 -0.45 -12.27 9.15
N ASP A 253 -0.37 -12.23 7.83
CA ASP A 253 0.88 -12.11 7.06
C ASP A 253 2.00 -13.06 7.57
N ASP A 254 1.70 -14.36 7.55
CA ASP A 254 2.54 -15.47 8.04
C ASP A 254 2.88 -15.44 9.55
N ILE A 255 2.42 -14.44 10.30
CA ILE A 255 2.72 -14.26 11.73
C ILE A 255 1.52 -14.68 12.60
N PRO A 256 1.68 -15.65 13.54
CA PRO A 256 0.67 -15.92 14.56
C PRO A 256 0.44 -14.72 15.48
N ILE A 257 -0.76 -14.14 15.45
CA ILE A 257 -1.11 -12.93 16.22
C ILE A 257 -2.01 -13.20 17.42
N ALA A 258 -2.80 -14.28 17.40
CA ALA A 258 -3.76 -14.58 18.47
C ALA A 258 -4.16 -16.06 18.49
N VAL A 259 -4.71 -16.49 19.62
CA VAL A 259 -5.35 -17.79 19.80
C VAL A 259 -6.73 -17.58 20.45
N THR A 260 -7.75 -18.30 20.00
CA THR A 260 -9.15 -18.15 20.44
C THR A 260 -9.88 -19.49 20.48
N ASN A 261 -10.90 -19.62 21.32
CA ASN A 261 -11.80 -20.79 21.32
C ASN A 261 -13.06 -20.54 20.47
N ASN A 262 -13.30 -19.29 20.06
CA ASN A 262 -14.46 -18.90 19.24
C ASN A 262 -14.15 -19.06 17.75
N ALA A 263 -15.15 -19.37 16.92
CA ALA A 263 -15.01 -19.35 15.45
C ALA A 263 -15.07 -17.93 14.85
N ASN A 264 -14.60 -16.93 15.59
CA ASN A 264 -14.48 -15.55 15.17
C ASN A 264 -13.36 -14.82 15.92
N TYR A 265 -12.89 -13.73 15.32
CA TYR A 265 -11.89 -12.84 15.90
C TYR A 265 -12.01 -11.42 15.29
N CYS A 266 -11.56 -10.41 16.02
CA CYS A 266 -11.53 -9.02 15.56
C CYS A 266 -10.05 -8.61 15.39
N LEU A 267 -9.58 -8.55 14.14
CA LEU A 267 -8.27 -8.01 13.80
C LEU A 267 -8.27 -6.51 14.13
N LYS A 268 -7.23 -6.02 14.82
CA LYS A 268 -7.13 -4.64 15.31
C LYS A 268 -5.75 -4.07 15.03
N ASN A 269 -5.64 -2.74 15.10
CA ASN A 269 -4.40 -2.00 14.85
C ASN A 269 -3.83 -2.25 13.44
N LEU A 270 -4.70 -2.55 12.47
CA LEU A 270 -4.33 -2.62 11.07
C LEU A 270 -4.10 -1.21 10.53
N LYS A 271 -3.23 -1.07 9.52
CA LYS A 271 -3.06 0.18 8.78
C LYS A 271 -4.19 0.34 7.75
N ALA A 272 -4.71 1.54 7.57
CA ALA A 272 -5.69 1.87 6.52
C ALA A 272 -5.12 1.71 5.11
N ASN A 273 -5.98 1.45 4.12
CA ASN A 273 -5.62 1.34 2.69
C ASN A 273 -4.41 0.40 2.46
N THR A 274 -4.38 -0.74 3.15
CA THR A 274 -3.27 -1.70 3.18
C THR A 274 -3.79 -3.12 2.89
N ASN A 275 -3.03 -3.89 2.10
CA ASN A 275 -3.30 -5.29 1.84
C ASN A 275 -2.79 -6.16 2.99
N TYR A 276 -3.57 -7.16 3.36
CA TYR A 276 -3.27 -8.17 4.38
C TYR A 276 -3.70 -9.55 3.88
N ASN A 277 -3.08 -10.62 4.38
CA ASN A 277 -3.62 -11.97 4.27
C ASN A 277 -3.80 -12.61 5.65
N VAL A 278 -4.90 -13.35 5.81
CA VAL A 278 -5.24 -14.03 7.07
C VAL A 278 -5.49 -15.52 6.85
N GLN A 279 -4.96 -16.34 7.76
CA GLN A 279 -5.20 -17.77 7.83
C GLN A 279 -5.68 -18.15 9.24
N VAL A 280 -6.41 -19.27 9.31
CA VAL A 280 -6.82 -19.89 10.56
C VAL A 280 -6.26 -21.31 10.63
N GLN A 281 -5.60 -21.64 11.74
CA GLN A 281 -5.02 -22.96 12.01
C GLN A 281 -5.66 -23.55 13.27
N TYR A 282 -5.96 -24.85 13.27
CA TYR A 282 -6.51 -25.57 14.41
C TYR A 282 -5.39 -26.13 15.29
N VAL A 283 -5.54 -26.06 16.61
CA VAL A 283 -4.51 -26.35 17.61
C VAL A 283 -5.07 -27.31 18.65
N THR A 284 -4.34 -28.40 18.93
CA THR A 284 -4.71 -29.42 19.94
C THR A 284 -3.51 -29.85 20.79
N SER A 285 -3.79 -30.53 21.90
CA SER A 285 -2.83 -31.27 22.72
C SER A 285 -2.03 -32.34 21.97
N HIS A 286 -2.48 -32.78 20.79
CA HIS A 286 -1.84 -33.81 19.96
C HIS A 286 -1.09 -33.24 18.75
N GLY A 287 -1.19 -31.92 18.49
CA GLY A 287 -0.54 -31.23 17.38
C GLY A 287 -1.39 -30.14 16.75
N ASP A 288 -0.77 -29.36 15.87
CA ASP A 288 -1.42 -28.34 15.05
C ASP A 288 -1.88 -28.94 13.70
N SER A 289 -2.95 -28.40 13.12
CA SER A 289 -3.33 -28.67 11.73
C SER A 289 -2.40 -27.96 10.74
N ILE A 290 -2.57 -28.24 9.45
CA ILE A 290 -2.16 -27.29 8.40
C ILE A 290 -3.06 -26.03 8.52
N PRO A 291 -2.54 -24.80 8.34
CA PRO A 291 -3.38 -23.60 8.24
C PRO A 291 -4.35 -23.65 7.04
N SER A 292 -5.40 -22.83 7.08
CA SER A 292 -6.26 -22.58 5.92
C SER A 292 -5.49 -21.91 4.77
N ASP A 293 -6.09 -21.88 3.57
CA ASP A 293 -5.64 -20.99 2.50
C ASP A 293 -5.61 -19.53 2.97
N PRO A 294 -4.67 -18.70 2.48
CA PRO A 294 -4.54 -17.29 2.83
C PRO A 294 -5.68 -16.45 2.23
N THR A 295 -6.61 -16.02 3.09
CA THR A 295 -7.70 -15.12 2.70
C THR A 295 -7.15 -13.69 2.60
N LEU A 296 -7.01 -13.19 1.37
CA LEU A 296 -6.56 -11.83 1.09
C LEU A 296 -7.66 -10.80 1.35
N PHE A 297 -7.31 -9.69 1.98
CA PHE A 297 -8.21 -8.55 2.17
C PHE A 297 -7.47 -7.20 2.12
N HIS A 298 -8.24 -6.12 1.94
CA HIS A 298 -7.74 -4.75 1.92
C HIS A 298 -8.51 -3.94 2.96
N THR A 299 -7.79 -3.22 3.83
CA THR A 299 -8.41 -2.29 4.77
C THR A 299 -8.92 -1.04 4.07
N ASP A 300 -10.02 -0.47 4.57
CA ASP A 300 -10.61 0.72 3.97
C ASP A 300 -9.67 1.93 4.02
N GLU A 301 -9.72 2.79 2.99
CA GLU A 301 -9.09 4.11 3.05
C GLU A 301 -9.80 4.99 4.10
N GLU A 302 -9.02 5.71 4.90
CA GLU A 302 -9.51 6.59 5.96
C GLU A 302 -9.91 7.98 5.42
N LEU A 303 -10.66 8.76 6.22
CA LEU A 303 -10.81 10.19 5.93
C LEU A 303 -9.46 10.90 6.15
N PRO A 304 -9.15 11.96 5.38
CA PRO A 304 -7.90 12.68 5.56
C PRO A 304 -7.74 13.23 6.98
N PRO A 305 -6.53 13.14 7.58
CA PRO A 305 -6.26 13.75 8.87
C PRO A 305 -6.32 15.29 8.82
N PRO A 306 -6.45 15.98 9.97
CA PRO A 306 -6.31 17.43 10.05
C PRO A 306 -4.94 17.89 9.57
N ILE A 307 -4.84 19.13 9.09
CA ILE A 307 -3.56 19.76 8.75
C ILE A 307 -2.73 20.07 10.01
N ASN A 308 -1.41 20.20 9.84
CA ASN A 308 -0.49 20.60 10.91
C ASN A 308 -0.23 22.11 10.89
N ASN A 309 0.11 22.69 12.04
CA ASN A 309 0.67 24.05 12.20
C ASN A 309 0.01 25.18 11.37
N LEU A 310 -1.33 25.31 11.39
CA LEU A 310 -2.04 26.40 10.73
C LEU A 310 -1.73 27.74 11.41
N HIS A 311 -1.12 28.70 10.68
CA HIS A 311 -0.71 29.99 11.23
C HIS A 311 -0.78 31.14 10.22
N VAL A 312 -0.72 32.38 10.75
CA VAL A 312 -0.65 33.61 9.94
C VAL A 312 0.81 33.94 9.65
N VAL A 313 1.16 34.06 8.37
CA VAL A 313 2.48 34.49 7.91
C VAL A 313 2.57 36.01 7.80
N ARG A 314 1.49 36.68 7.37
CA ARG A 314 1.43 38.14 7.20
C ARG A 314 -0.01 38.65 7.18
N ARG A 315 -0.27 39.83 7.76
CA ARG A 315 -1.54 40.57 7.61
C ARG A 315 -1.34 41.96 7.00
N THR A 316 -2.37 42.49 6.37
CA THR A 316 -2.54 43.91 6.01
C THR A 316 -3.95 44.36 6.40
N MET A 317 -4.34 45.58 6.02
CA MET A 317 -5.71 46.08 6.15
C MET A 317 -6.72 45.34 5.25
N THR A 318 -6.26 44.65 4.20
CA THR A 318 -7.12 44.11 3.12
C THR A 318 -6.81 42.66 2.71
N ALA A 319 -5.79 42.04 3.31
CA ALA A 319 -5.35 40.70 2.97
C ALA A 319 -4.65 40.01 4.16
N ALA A 320 -4.68 38.68 4.17
CA ALA A 320 -3.93 37.84 5.11
C ALA A 320 -3.31 36.65 4.39
N ARG A 321 -2.00 36.43 4.54
CA ARG A 321 -1.33 35.20 4.11
C ARG A 321 -1.27 34.22 5.28
N ILE A 322 -1.76 33.02 5.03
CA ILE A 322 -1.75 31.88 5.94
C ILE A 322 -0.87 30.77 5.37
N ALA A 323 -0.33 29.93 6.24
CA ALA A 323 0.40 28.72 5.89
C ALA A 323 0.10 27.61 6.88
N TRP A 324 0.37 26.38 6.46
CA TRP A 324 0.24 25.17 7.27
C TRP A 324 1.29 24.14 6.85
N GLU A 325 1.28 23.00 7.51
CA GLU A 325 2.12 21.84 7.20
C GLU A 325 1.24 20.67 6.75
N SER A 326 1.74 19.87 5.82
CA SER A 326 1.07 18.64 5.38
C SER A 326 1.05 17.62 6.53
N PRO A 327 -0.07 16.92 6.77
CA PRO A 327 -0.09 15.76 7.65
C PRO A 327 0.48 14.51 6.97
N ASP A 328 0.62 13.41 7.72
CA ASP A 328 0.89 12.10 7.12
C ASP A 328 -0.33 11.61 6.34
N LEU A 329 -0.19 11.49 5.02
CA LEU A 329 -1.22 10.99 4.11
C LEU A 329 -1.04 9.50 3.77
N SER A 330 -0.18 8.76 4.49
CA SER A 330 0.15 7.37 4.18
C SER A 330 -1.00 6.36 4.37
N GLY A 331 -2.15 6.78 4.93
CA GLY A 331 -3.42 6.06 4.96
C GLY A 331 -4.48 6.56 3.96
N CYS A 332 -4.17 7.59 3.15
CA CYS A 332 -5.07 8.24 2.21
C CYS A 332 -4.40 8.44 0.83
N ASN A 333 -4.43 7.40 0.00
CA ASN A 333 -3.91 7.42 -1.37
C ASN A 333 -4.69 8.37 -2.32
N SER A 334 -5.87 8.86 -1.93
CA SER A 334 -6.76 9.66 -2.81
C SER A 334 -6.75 11.18 -2.56
N PHE A 335 -5.71 11.72 -1.93
CA PHE A 335 -5.50 13.16 -1.71
C PHE A 335 -5.72 14.02 -2.97
N LYS A 336 -6.39 15.16 -2.81
CA LYS A 336 -6.67 16.15 -3.86
C LYS A 336 -6.11 17.55 -3.59
N GLY A 337 -5.85 17.89 -2.34
CA GLY A 337 -5.51 19.26 -1.92
C GLY A 337 -6.15 19.65 -0.59
N TYR A 338 -6.22 20.94 -0.34
CA TYR A 338 -6.77 21.59 0.85
C TYR A 338 -7.94 22.49 0.46
N GLN A 339 -9.02 22.42 1.23
CA GLN A 339 -10.12 23.40 1.19
C GLN A 339 -9.84 24.48 2.22
N VAL A 340 -9.88 25.74 1.80
CA VAL A 340 -9.87 26.91 2.67
C VAL A 340 -11.29 27.48 2.77
N TYR A 341 -11.70 27.81 3.99
CA TYR A 341 -12.93 28.51 4.32
C TYR A 341 -12.62 29.89 4.93
N LEU A 342 -13.49 30.85 4.66
CA LEU A 342 -13.51 32.19 5.26
C LEU A 342 -14.91 32.44 5.83
N ASP A 343 -15.00 32.69 7.13
CA ASP A 343 -16.26 32.86 7.88
C ASP A 343 -17.30 31.76 7.52
N ASN A 344 -16.87 30.50 7.61
CA ASN A 344 -17.59 29.27 7.22
C ASN A 344 -17.94 29.11 5.73
N SER A 345 -17.66 30.09 4.87
CA SER A 345 -17.90 30.04 3.42
C SER A 345 -16.69 29.47 2.66
N GLU A 346 -16.90 28.70 1.59
CA GLU A 346 -15.78 28.15 0.79
C GLU A 346 -15.07 29.27 0.02
N TYR A 347 -13.77 29.44 0.26
CA TYR A 347 -12.95 30.49 -0.37
C TYR A 347 -12.12 29.95 -1.54
N GLU A 348 -11.37 28.86 -1.32
CA GLU A 348 -10.45 28.31 -2.34
C GLU A 348 -10.17 26.83 -2.11
N CYS A 349 -9.87 26.09 -3.19
CA CYS A 349 -9.21 24.79 -3.15
C CYS A 349 -7.79 24.94 -3.70
N THR A 350 -6.77 24.60 -2.90
CA THR A 350 -5.35 24.71 -3.29
C THR A 350 -4.59 23.41 -3.01
N THR A 351 -3.52 23.15 -3.76
CA THR A 351 -2.57 22.06 -3.47
C THR A 351 -1.34 22.56 -2.69
N GLU A 352 -1.14 23.87 -2.57
CA GLU A 352 -0.07 24.46 -1.77
C GLU A 352 -0.41 24.45 -0.26
N CYS A 353 0.61 24.41 0.59
CA CYS A 353 0.44 24.44 2.05
C CYS A 353 0.29 25.89 2.59
N GLY A 354 -0.54 26.69 1.93
CA GLY A 354 -0.78 28.10 2.26
C GLY A 354 -1.52 28.85 1.16
N THR A 355 -2.18 29.94 1.50
CA THR A 355 -2.81 30.86 0.54
C THR A 355 -2.82 32.30 1.04
N THR A 356 -3.23 33.25 0.20
CA THR A 356 -3.42 34.66 0.54
C THR A 356 -4.89 35.05 0.38
N LEU A 357 -5.59 35.16 1.51
CA LEU A 357 -6.91 35.75 1.56
C LEU A 357 -6.83 37.23 1.17
N SER A 358 -7.77 37.69 0.36
CA SER A 358 -7.80 39.05 -0.20
C SER A 358 -9.20 39.67 -0.11
N SER A 359 -9.31 40.97 -0.40
CA SER A 359 -10.58 41.72 -0.33
C SER A 359 -11.22 41.75 1.08
N LEU A 360 -10.38 41.67 2.11
CA LEU A 360 -10.81 41.77 3.51
C LEU A 360 -11.06 43.23 3.92
N SER A 361 -11.90 43.43 4.94
CA SER A 361 -12.10 44.72 5.61
C SER A 361 -11.01 44.97 6.64
N ALA A 362 -10.64 46.24 6.87
CA ALA A 362 -9.67 46.64 7.89
C ALA A 362 -10.24 46.49 9.31
N SER A 363 -9.36 46.36 10.31
CA SER A 363 -9.72 46.21 11.74
C SER A 363 -10.80 45.15 12.04
N THR A 364 -10.88 44.10 11.21
CA THR A 364 -11.98 43.11 11.23
C THR A 364 -11.43 41.72 11.55
N THR A 365 -12.12 40.98 12.42
CA THR A 365 -11.78 39.59 12.76
C THR A 365 -12.45 38.64 11.77
N TYR A 366 -11.65 37.78 11.16
CA TYR A 366 -12.08 36.71 10.26
C TYR A 366 -11.79 35.34 10.89
N GLN A 367 -12.73 34.40 10.78
CA GLN A 367 -12.47 32.99 11.06
C GLN A 367 -12.01 32.29 9.78
N ILE A 368 -10.91 31.56 9.87
CA ILE A 368 -10.36 30.78 8.76
C ILE A 368 -10.34 29.31 9.18
N ASP A 369 -11.01 28.45 8.42
CA ASP A 369 -10.85 27.00 8.56
C ASP A 369 -10.09 26.42 7.36
N VAL A 370 -9.27 25.40 7.58
CA VAL A 370 -8.65 24.61 6.51
C VAL A 370 -8.80 23.12 6.80
N CYS A 371 -9.13 22.33 5.78
CA CYS A 371 -9.13 20.86 5.85
C CYS A 371 -8.59 20.21 4.58
N VAL A 372 -8.16 18.95 4.68
CA VAL A 372 -7.67 18.15 3.54
C VAL A 372 -8.85 17.53 2.77
N ILE A 373 -8.72 17.41 1.45
CA ILE A 373 -9.73 16.82 0.54
C ILE A 373 -9.19 15.52 -0.08
N SER A 374 -10.03 14.49 -0.24
CA SER A 374 -9.70 13.23 -0.96
C SER A 374 -10.84 12.74 -1.88
N ASN A 375 -10.82 11.47 -2.31
CA ASN A 375 -11.99 10.82 -2.91
C ASN A 375 -13.02 10.39 -1.86
N LYS A 376 -12.58 9.96 -0.67
CA LYS A 376 -13.45 9.54 0.45
C LYS A 376 -14.22 10.71 1.07
N GLY A 377 -13.65 11.91 1.12
CA GLY A 377 -14.36 13.09 1.64
C GLY A 377 -13.44 14.28 1.97
N LYS A 378 -13.94 15.18 2.82
CA LYS A 378 -13.16 16.25 3.47
C LYS A 378 -12.81 15.81 4.88
N GLY A 379 -11.55 15.99 5.29
CA GLY A 379 -11.06 15.70 6.64
C GLY A 379 -11.50 16.73 7.68
N PRO A 380 -11.10 16.57 8.96
CA PRO A 380 -11.38 17.54 10.00
C PRO A 380 -10.83 18.94 9.67
N ARG A 381 -11.59 19.97 10.07
CA ARG A 381 -11.18 21.37 9.95
C ARG A 381 -10.25 21.77 11.10
N VAL A 382 -9.21 22.53 10.77
CA VAL A 382 -8.37 23.26 11.72
C VAL A 382 -8.67 24.75 11.54
N THR A 383 -8.91 25.46 12.64
CA THR A 383 -9.43 26.84 12.62
C THR A 383 -8.45 27.81 13.29
N ILE A 384 -8.27 28.99 12.68
CA ILE A 384 -7.61 30.15 13.30
C ILE A 384 -8.45 31.43 13.12
N ASN A 385 -8.31 32.36 14.06
CA ASN A 385 -8.92 33.70 13.95
C ASN A 385 -7.84 34.72 13.57
N VAL A 386 -8.15 35.59 12.61
CA VAL A 386 -7.21 36.60 12.09
C VAL A 386 -7.86 37.97 12.11
N VAL A 387 -7.29 38.88 12.90
CA VAL A 387 -7.66 40.30 12.88
C VAL A 387 -6.83 41.00 11.81
N THR A 388 -7.47 41.61 10.82
CA THR A 388 -6.79 42.46 9.83
C THR A 388 -6.23 43.72 10.45
N ALA A 389 -5.24 44.32 9.80
CA ALA A 389 -4.60 45.52 10.30
C ALA A 389 -5.57 46.70 10.37
N SER A 390 -5.38 47.58 11.35
CA SER A 390 -5.96 48.92 11.35
C SER A 390 -5.13 49.88 10.50
N ALA A 391 -5.71 51.03 10.15
CA ALA A 391 -4.94 52.12 9.54
C ALA A 391 -3.81 52.63 10.45
N GLY A 392 -3.93 52.46 11.78
CA GLY A 392 -2.92 52.83 12.77
C GLY A 392 -1.63 52.02 12.65
N ASP A 393 -1.73 50.74 12.28
CA ASP A 393 -0.65 49.74 12.36
C ASP A 393 0.45 49.98 11.30
N SER A 394 0.14 50.79 10.28
CA SER A 394 1.08 51.23 9.24
C SER A 394 1.91 52.46 9.62
N TYR A 395 1.59 53.13 10.73
CA TYR A 395 2.38 54.25 11.22
C TYR A 395 3.50 53.78 12.15
N PRO A 396 4.75 54.27 12.00
CA PRO A 396 5.84 53.90 12.88
C PRO A 396 5.60 54.42 14.31
N ALA A 397 6.13 53.68 15.29
CA ALA A 397 6.11 54.13 16.69
C ALA A 397 6.83 55.48 16.86
N PRO A 398 6.48 56.30 17.87
CA PRO A 398 7.22 57.53 18.17
C PRO A 398 8.69 57.22 18.48
N PRO A 399 9.66 58.01 17.98
CA PRO A 399 11.07 57.74 18.22
C PRO A 399 11.42 57.85 19.71
N THR A 400 12.33 56.98 20.15
CA THR A 400 12.93 57.00 21.49
C THR A 400 14.27 57.72 21.46
N PHE A 401 14.71 58.20 22.62
CA PHE A 401 15.87 59.10 22.73
C PHE A 401 16.83 58.66 23.82
N SER A 402 18.12 58.88 23.60
CA SER A 402 19.15 58.88 24.63
C SER A 402 19.92 60.19 24.52
N ILE A 403 19.86 61.01 25.57
CA ILE A 403 20.50 62.33 25.57
C ILE A 403 21.99 62.12 25.86
N VAL A 404 22.83 62.27 24.84
CA VAL A 404 24.27 62.00 24.90
C VAL A 404 25.03 63.20 25.47
N GLY A 405 24.55 64.43 25.22
CA GLY A 405 25.15 65.63 25.78
C GLY A 405 24.34 66.91 25.57
N ARG A 406 24.93 68.05 25.94
CA ARG A 406 24.32 69.39 25.81
C ARG A 406 23.91 69.79 24.38
N ARG A 407 24.46 69.12 23.36
CA ARG A 407 24.21 69.41 21.93
C ARG A 407 23.94 68.14 21.09
N GLU A 408 23.75 67.00 21.74
CA GLU A 408 23.80 65.69 21.10
C GLU A 408 22.75 64.73 21.68
N ILE A 409 21.96 64.13 20.80
CA ILE A 409 20.91 63.16 21.14
C ILE A 409 21.01 61.98 20.17
N HIS A 410 21.12 60.77 20.70
CA HIS A 410 20.93 59.55 19.93
C HIS A 410 19.44 59.23 19.84
N ILE A 411 18.96 58.98 18.63
CA ILE A 411 17.54 58.83 18.32
C ILE A 411 17.34 57.45 17.72
N LYS A 412 16.37 56.67 18.21
CA LYS A 412 16.03 55.34 17.69
C LYS A 412 14.55 55.26 17.34
N TRP A 413 14.20 54.41 16.39
CA TRP A 413 12.81 54.08 16.06
C TRP A 413 12.67 52.61 15.71
N GLN A 414 11.45 52.18 15.43
CA GLN A 414 11.11 50.81 15.04
C GLN A 414 10.26 50.84 13.75
N PRO A 415 10.26 49.77 12.94
CA PRO A 415 9.32 49.64 11.83
C PRO A 415 7.86 49.67 12.34
N PRO A 416 6.89 50.02 11.49
CA PRO A 416 5.47 49.78 11.77
C PRO A 416 5.21 48.28 11.94
N GLU A 417 4.17 47.93 12.69
CA GLU A 417 3.75 46.52 12.85
C GLU A 417 3.33 45.91 11.51
N VAL A 418 2.73 46.72 10.63
CA VAL A 418 2.25 46.31 9.31
C VAL A 418 2.79 47.26 8.25
N MET A 419 3.75 46.82 7.44
CA MET A 419 4.22 47.62 6.31
C MET A 419 3.20 47.59 5.15
N SER A 420 2.56 48.74 4.92
CA SER A 420 1.77 49.01 3.72
C SER A 420 2.70 49.26 2.53
N GLY A 421 2.76 48.27 1.64
CA GLY A 421 3.61 48.27 0.45
C GLY A 421 5.07 47.89 0.68
N ARG A 422 5.86 48.08 -0.37
CA ARG A 422 7.31 47.86 -0.42
C ARG A 422 8.04 49.04 0.21
N PHE A 423 8.78 48.78 1.29
CA PHE A 423 9.64 49.76 1.95
C PHE A 423 10.64 50.42 0.98
N SER A 424 10.87 51.72 1.16
CA SER A 424 11.90 52.50 0.46
C SER A 424 12.95 53.04 1.43
N ARG A 425 12.55 53.81 2.44
CA ARG A 425 13.44 54.44 3.43
C ARG A 425 12.67 55.04 4.61
N TYR A 426 13.39 55.43 5.65
CA TYR A 426 12.94 56.34 6.69
C TYR A 426 13.33 57.80 6.39
N GLU A 427 12.60 58.74 6.98
CA GLU A 427 12.95 60.15 7.11
C GLU A 427 12.69 60.62 8.54
N LEU A 428 13.65 61.29 9.18
CA LEU A 428 13.51 61.86 10.51
C LEU A 428 13.34 63.38 10.40
N LEU A 429 12.19 63.89 10.87
CA LEU A 429 11.93 65.32 10.98
C LEU A 429 12.29 65.80 12.40
N CYS A 430 13.13 66.83 12.49
CA CYS A 430 13.38 67.62 13.69
C CYS A 430 12.77 69.01 13.52
N ASN A 431 11.80 69.38 14.36
CA ASN A 431 11.04 70.63 14.26
C ASN A 431 10.53 70.88 12.82
N LYS A 432 9.93 69.86 12.22
CA LYS A 432 9.41 69.79 10.82
C LYS A 432 10.46 69.86 9.70
N ARG A 433 11.77 69.88 9.99
CA ARG A 433 12.85 69.81 8.99
C ARG A 433 13.47 68.41 8.94
N CYS A 434 13.65 67.85 7.75
CA CYS A 434 14.33 66.56 7.59
C CYS A 434 15.82 66.70 8.00
N ILE A 435 16.28 65.86 8.93
CA ILE A 435 17.66 65.80 9.40
C ILE A 435 18.36 64.47 9.06
N TYR A 436 17.60 63.43 8.75
CA TYR A 436 18.11 62.15 8.26
C TYR A 436 17.15 61.55 7.24
N SER A 437 17.70 60.92 6.20
CA SER A 437 16.95 60.03 5.32
C SER A 437 17.83 58.86 4.87
N GLY A 438 17.31 57.64 4.99
CA GLY A 438 18.07 56.41 4.74
C GLY A 438 17.35 55.18 5.30
N THR A 439 18.03 54.03 5.35
CA THR A 439 17.43 52.74 5.73
C THR A 439 17.60 52.37 7.19
N ASP A 440 18.41 53.10 7.94
CA ASP A 440 18.77 52.80 9.33
C ASP A 440 17.60 53.09 10.28
N GLN A 441 17.66 52.49 11.48
CA GLN A 441 16.64 52.64 12.53
C GLN A 441 17.12 53.52 13.69
N GLU A 442 18.26 54.19 13.51
CA GLU A 442 18.83 55.12 14.48
C GLU A 442 19.59 56.27 13.80
N TYR A 443 19.72 57.40 14.50
CA TYR A 443 20.48 58.57 14.05
C TYR A 443 21.05 59.36 15.23
N HIS A 444 22.32 59.76 15.13
CA HIS A 444 22.98 60.61 16.12
C HIS A 444 22.88 62.09 15.72
N ALA A 445 21.93 62.81 16.32
CA ALA A 445 21.68 64.22 16.03
C ALA A 445 22.63 65.11 16.85
N THR A 446 23.59 65.75 16.19
CA THR A 446 24.57 66.65 16.79
C THR A 446 24.29 68.13 16.49
N MET A 447 25.12 69.04 17.01
CA MET A 447 25.01 70.50 16.82
C MET A 447 23.69 71.13 17.30
N LEU A 448 22.97 70.46 18.19
CA LEU A 448 21.75 70.98 18.80
C LEU A 448 22.08 72.14 19.77
N LYS A 449 21.09 72.96 20.09
CA LYS A 449 21.21 74.02 21.12
C LYS A 449 20.97 73.42 22.52
N PRO A 450 21.70 73.84 23.58
CA PRO A 450 21.40 73.47 24.97
C PRO A 450 20.04 73.98 25.46
N ASP A 451 19.49 73.36 26.52
CA ASP A 451 18.16 73.62 27.16
C ASP A 451 16.99 73.82 26.15
N THR A 452 17.10 73.24 24.95
CA THR A 452 16.18 73.49 23.83
C THR A 452 15.32 72.28 23.58
N GLU A 453 14.01 72.51 23.51
CA GLU A 453 13.03 71.46 23.20
C GLU A 453 12.93 71.24 21.69
N TYR A 454 13.01 69.97 21.30
CA TYR A 454 12.90 69.51 19.93
C TYR A 454 11.74 68.52 19.82
N THR A 455 10.93 68.69 18.77
CA THR A 455 9.88 67.75 18.38
C THR A 455 10.40 66.91 17.22
N MET A 456 10.44 65.59 17.42
CA MET A 456 10.91 64.61 16.45
C MET A 456 9.73 63.79 15.91
N GLU A 457 9.69 63.59 14.60
CA GLU A 457 8.69 62.76 13.90
C GLU A 457 9.42 61.83 12.92
N VAL A 458 9.12 60.52 12.92
CA VAL A 458 9.67 59.57 11.93
C VAL A 458 8.65 59.32 10.84
N ILE A 459 9.07 59.33 9.59
CA ILE A 459 8.26 58.96 8.42
C ILE A 459 8.84 57.69 7.83
N VAL A 460 8.01 56.65 7.67
CA VAL A 460 8.28 55.51 6.78
C VAL A 460 7.80 55.87 5.39
N ILE A 461 8.63 55.63 4.38
CA ILE A 461 8.27 55.82 2.97
C ILE A 461 8.24 54.46 2.29
N THR A 462 7.12 54.17 1.62
CA THR A 462 6.91 52.97 0.80
C THR A 462 6.45 53.39 -0.60
N ASN A 463 6.22 52.44 -1.51
CA ASN A 463 5.59 52.75 -2.80
C ASN A 463 4.09 53.11 -2.69
N GLU A 464 3.46 52.87 -1.53
CA GLU A 464 2.04 53.16 -1.29
C GLU A 464 1.83 54.51 -0.58
N GLY A 465 2.84 55.04 0.13
CA GLY A 465 2.71 56.35 0.77
C GLY A 465 3.83 56.75 1.73
N ARG A 466 3.51 57.71 2.60
CA ARG A 466 4.40 58.25 3.64
C ARG A 466 3.66 58.23 4.98
N PHE A 467 4.07 57.32 5.87
CA PHE A 467 3.41 57.06 7.15
C PHE A 467 4.22 57.68 8.29
N ARG A 468 3.65 58.67 9.00
CA ARG A 468 4.33 59.45 10.04
C ARG A 468 3.98 58.99 11.47
N SER A 469 4.98 58.86 12.33
CA SER A 469 4.79 58.64 13.77
C SER A 469 4.01 59.78 14.41
N ARG A 470 3.46 59.54 15.61
CA ARG A 470 3.09 60.66 16.49
C ARG A 470 4.36 61.45 16.87
N PRO A 471 4.28 62.78 17.07
CA PRO A 471 5.43 63.59 17.46
C PRO A 471 5.90 63.24 18.88
N ALA A 472 7.19 62.95 19.03
CA ALA A 472 7.84 62.75 20.31
C ALA A 472 8.72 63.97 20.65
N LYS A 473 8.70 64.40 21.92
CA LYS A 473 9.46 65.57 22.38
C LYS A 473 10.68 65.16 23.19
N VAL A 474 11.78 65.88 23.01
CA VAL A 474 13.02 65.73 23.76
C VAL A 474 13.64 67.09 24.04
N ARG A 475 14.35 67.24 25.15
CA ARG A 475 15.10 68.45 25.48
C ARG A 475 16.57 68.12 25.70
N THR A 476 17.46 68.94 25.16
CA THR A 476 18.91 68.86 25.41
C THR A 476 19.25 69.26 26.85
N LEU A 477 20.39 68.79 27.36
CA LEU A 477 20.88 69.20 28.69
C LEU A 477 21.13 70.72 28.75
N LYS A 478 21.02 71.27 29.96
CA LYS A 478 21.29 72.70 30.24
C LYS A 478 22.78 73.04 30.13
N ASP A 479 23.07 74.29 29.80
CA ASP A 479 24.45 74.80 29.79
C ASP A 479 24.86 75.34 31.17
N GLU A 480 25.42 74.44 31.98
CA GLU A 480 25.81 74.66 33.39
C GLU A 480 26.88 75.77 33.57
N PHE A 481 27.56 76.18 32.50
CA PHE A 481 28.58 77.22 32.56
C PHE A 481 28.04 78.66 32.50
N SER A 482 26.72 78.84 32.40
CA SER A 482 26.07 80.15 32.23
C SER A 482 26.16 81.10 33.45
N ASN A 483 26.46 80.60 34.66
CA ASN A 483 26.45 81.40 35.90
C ASN A 483 27.75 81.33 36.74
N ALA A 484 28.86 80.83 36.20
CA ALA A 484 30.11 80.71 36.94
C ALA A 484 30.99 81.98 36.81
N HIS A 485 30.91 82.91 37.77
CA HIS A 485 31.94 83.94 37.98
C HIS A 485 33.27 83.25 38.37
N ARG A 486 34.16 83.03 37.40
CA ARG A 486 35.49 82.45 37.67
C ARG A 486 36.39 83.48 38.36
N HIS A 487 36.77 83.21 39.60
CA HIS A 487 37.98 83.80 40.17
C HIS A 487 39.23 83.18 39.49
N SER A 488 40.32 83.94 39.42
CA SER A 488 41.60 83.45 38.89
C SER A 488 42.21 82.42 39.84
N LEU A 489 42.65 81.28 39.31
CA LEU A 489 43.38 80.25 40.06
C LEU A 489 44.90 80.49 40.07
N TYR A 490 45.33 81.74 39.87
CA TYR A 490 46.71 82.18 40.00
C TYR A 490 46.79 83.37 40.95
N GLU A 491 47.39 83.13 42.12
CA GLU A 491 47.80 84.11 43.11
C GLU A 491 49.34 84.13 43.13
N PRO A 492 50.00 85.31 43.10
CA PRO A 492 51.46 85.38 42.94
C PRO A 492 52.19 85.09 44.27
N PRO A 493 53.32 84.35 44.25
CA PRO A 493 54.06 84.03 45.47
C PRO A 493 54.82 85.23 46.05
N PRO A 494 55.03 85.28 47.39
CA PRO A 494 55.71 86.39 48.06
C PRO A 494 57.24 86.41 47.80
N PRO A 495 57.90 87.58 47.97
CA PRO A 495 59.27 87.78 47.51
C PRO A 495 60.37 87.31 48.48
N ASN A 496 61.45 86.80 47.89
CA ASN A 496 62.84 86.70 48.40
C ASN A 496 63.14 85.85 49.64
N GLN A 497 64.03 84.85 49.46
CA GLN A 497 65.43 84.98 49.92
C GLN A 497 66.38 83.94 49.27
N ASN A 498 67.67 84.25 49.26
CA ASN A 498 68.82 83.35 48.97
C ASN A 498 68.94 82.72 47.57
N LEU A 499 69.24 83.55 46.58
CA LEU A 499 69.91 83.15 45.33
C LEU A 499 71.43 82.93 45.56
N SER A 500 71.84 81.73 46.01
CA SER A 500 73.23 81.28 45.85
C SER A 500 73.37 79.75 45.87
N LYS A 501 74.11 79.20 44.89
CA LYS A 501 74.29 77.75 44.60
C LYS A 501 72.96 77.09 44.14
N LEU A 502 72.81 76.54 42.94
CA LEU A 502 73.80 76.20 41.89
C LEU A 502 73.72 77.11 40.65
N LYS A 503 74.80 77.11 39.87
CA LYS A 503 74.93 77.74 38.54
C LYS A 503 74.98 76.66 37.46
N ARG A 504 74.30 76.92 36.31
CA ARG A 504 74.67 76.54 34.92
C ARG A 504 74.84 75.03 34.64
N VAL A 505 74.59 74.47 33.45
CA VAL A 505 74.57 74.94 32.05
C VAL A 505 73.38 74.23 31.37
N GLU A 506 72.34 74.88 30.84
CA GLU A 506 72.28 75.69 29.60
C GLU A 506 72.78 75.01 28.32
N THR A 507 71.93 74.22 27.64
CA THR A 507 71.69 74.38 26.19
C THR A 507 70.42 73.64 25.76
N PHE A 508 69.67 74.23 24.82
CA PHE A 508 68.68 73.53 24.02
C PHE A 508 69.37 72.54 23.06
N ASP A 509 68.66 71.49 22.64
CA ASP A 509 68.59 71.21 21.19
C ASP A 509 67.21 70.64 20.79
N SER A 510 66.95 70.69 19.49
CA SER A 510 65.67 70.79 18.80
C SER A 510 65.08 69.45 18.35
N SER A 511 65.56 68.33 18.90
CA SER A 511 65.35 66.98 18.35
C SER A 511 63.99 66.34 18.63
N MET A 512 63.30 66.69 19.73
CA MET A 512 62.06 66.01 20.16
C MET A 512 60.81 66.34 19.31
N LEU A 513 60.88 67.29 18.37
CA LEU A 513 59.80 67.52 17.39
C LEU A 513 59.83 66.55 16.19
N SER A 514 60.82 65.65 16.11
CA SER A 514 60.95 64.67 15.02
C SER A 514 60.06 63.43 15.17
N GLY A 515 59.70 63.03 16.39
CA GLY A 515 59.01 61.77 16.65
C GLY A 515 57.55 61.70 16.20
N ILE A 516 56.82 62.82 16.24
CA ILE A 516 55.36 62.84 16.04
C ILE A 516 54.96 63.02 14.56
N ASN A 517 55.81 63.65 13.74
CA ASN A 517 55.57 63.84 12.30
C ASN A 517 55.85 62.59 11.43
N SER A 518 56.29 61.49 12.04
CA SER A 518 56.58 60.21 11.35
C SER A 518 55.36 59.29 11.18
N ILE A 519 54.26 59.57 11.88
CA ILE A 519 53.02 58.77 11.82
C ILE A 519 51.95 59.44 10.95
N THR A 520 51.82 60.76 11.02
CA THR A 520 50.90 61.56 10.16
C THR A 520 51.27 61.48 8.68
N SER A 521 52.54 61.28 8.35
CA SER A 521 53.06 61.18 6.97
C SER A 521 52.84 59.83 6.29
N LYS A 522 52.33 58.78 6.97
CA LYS A 522 52.08 57.44 6.40
C LYS A 522 50.61 57.08 6.17
N ILE A 523 49.67 57.92 6.58
CA ILE A 523 48.23 57.74 6.30
C ILE A 523 47.77 58.63 5.13
N SER A 524 48.40 59.80 4.94
CA SER A 524 48.06 60.74 3.84
C SER A 524 48.45 60.24 2.44
N SER A 525 49.20 59.15 2.31
CA SER A 525 49.76 58.67 1.04
C SER A 525 48.96 57.54 0.37
N LYS A 526 47.71 57.30 0.77
CA LYS A 526 46.80 56.30 0.15
C LYS A 526 45.47 56.85 -0.37
N SER A 527 45.13 58.10 -0.07
CA SER A 527 43.95 58.82 -0.58
C SER A 527 44.22 59.58 -1.88
N GLU A 528 45.44 60.08 -2.10
CA GLU A 528 45.78 60.94 -3.25
C GLU A 528 46.28 60.17 -4.50
N ARG A 529 45.70 59.00 -4.78
CA ARG A 529 45.86 58.30 -6.07
C ARG A 529 44.53 57.93 -6.73
N ARG A 530 43.52 58.80 -6.59
CA ARG A 530 42.27 58.67 -7.37
C ARG A 530 41.44 59.95 -7.55
N LEU A 531 42.04 61.11 -7.84
CA LEU A 531 41.38 62.28 -8.47
C LEU A 531 42.37 63.41 -8.85
N SER A 532 42.98 63.34 -10.05
CA SER A 532 43.62 64.52 -10.72
C SER A 532 44.20 64.17 -12.11
N ARG A 533 43.31 64.02 -13.10
CA ARG A 533 43.47 64.24 -14.56
C ARG A 533 42.18 63.74 -15.24
N GLU A 534 41.46 64.49 -16.07
CA GLU A 534 41.73 65.83 -16.61
C GLU A 534 40.42 66.59 -16.93
N ASN A 535 40.54 67.86 -17.34
CA ASN A 535 39.48 68.83 -17.70
C ASN A 535 38.81 68.50 -19.07
N SER A 536 37.68 69.05 -19.55
CA SER A 536 36.63 70.00 -19.06
C SER A 536 35.44 70.12 -20.06
N VAL A 537 34.20 70.29 -19.54
CA VAL A 537 33.18 71.36 -19.80
C VAL A 537 33.24 72.14 -21.16
N PRO A 538 32.12 72.46 -21.91
CA PRO A 538 30.76 72.85 -21.41
C PRO A 538 29.44 72.47 -22.19
N ASN A 539 28.32 72.51 -21.44
CA ASN A 539 26.95 73.01 -21.74
C ASN A 539 25.97 72.51 -22.86
N ARG A 540 24.79 72.07 -22.35
CA ARG A 540 23.39 72.57 -22.58
C ARG A 540 22.41 71.95 -23.61
N ASN A 541 21.17 71.78 -23.10
CA ASN A 541 19.84 71.85 -23.75
C ASN A 541 19.40 70.70 -24.70
N VAL A 542 18.10 70.35 -24.86
CA VAL A 542 16.90 70.35 -23.97
C VAL A 542 15.76 69.53 -24.64
N ASP A 543 14.80 69.00 -23.84
CA ASP A 543 13.44 68.48 -24.15
C ASP A 543 13.12 67.32 -25.14
N MET A 544 12.35 66.36 -24.58
CA MET A 544 11.08 65.70 -25.01
C MET A 544 10.75 65.17 -26.44
N THR A 545 9.78 64.22 -26.40
CA THR A 545 8.67 63.93 -27.35
C THR A 545 8.81 62.92 -28.53
N THR A 546 8.27 61.71 -28.28
CA THR A 546 7.29 60.94 -29.11
C THR A 546 7.62 60.27 -30.48
N VAL A 547 7.09 59.02 -30.59
CA VAL A 547 6.30 58.44 -31.70
C VAL A 547 6.97 57.57 -32.82
N HIS A 548 6.57 56.28 -32.79
CA HIS A 548 6.33 55.27 -33.86
C HIS A 548 7.37 54.80 -34.92
N THR A 549 7.04 53.56 -35.36
CA THR A 549 7.13 52.96 -36.71
C THR A 549 8.33 52.09 -37.16
N LEU A 550 8.05 50.77 -37.17
CA LEU A 550 8.31 49.77 -38.22
C LEU A 550 9.71 49.57 -38.85
N GLN A 551 10.20 48.33 -38.69
CA GLN A 551 10.84 47.44 -39.67
C GLN A 551 11.89 48.00 -40.66
N LEU A 552 13.06 47.33 -40.73
CA LEU A 552 13.28 46.34 -41.80
C LEU A 552 14.47 45.37 -41.57
N LYS A 553 14.42 44.31 -42.37
CA LYS A 553 15.33 43.15 -42.63
C LYS A 553 16.61 43.56 -43.40
N PRO A 554 17.50 42.64 -43.88
CA PRO A 554 17.82 41.24 -43.49
C PRO A 554 19.35 40.93 -43.47
N GLN A 555 19.73 39.66 -43.27
CA GLN A 555 20.68 38.98 -44.18
C GLN A 555 20.18 37.56 -44.53
N ASN A 556 20.70 36.97 -45.62
CA ASN A 556 20.26 35.71 -46.24
C ASN A 556 21.41 34.70 -46.35
N LEU A 557 21.09 33.41 -46.55
CA LEU A 557 21.67 32.43 -47.51
C LEU A 557 21.10 31.03 -47.14
N SER A 558 20.16 30.46 -47.91
CA SER A 558 20.34 29.54 -49.06
C SER A 558 20.61 28.06 -48.68
N ASN A 559 20.03 27.01 -49.29
CA ASN A 559 19.24 26.97 -50.53
C ASN A 559 18.40 25.66 -50.70
N THR A 560 17.18 25.76 -51.27
CA THR A 560 16.46 24.87 -52.27
C THR A 560 16.51 23.31 -52.16
N ARG A 561 15.51 22.47 -52.55
CA ARG A 561 14.19 22.46 -53.27
C ARG A 561 13.59 21.01 -53.08
N SER A 562 12.44 20.49 -53.54
CA SER A 562 11.12 20.82 -54.17
C SER A 562 10.22 19.55 -53.99
N LEU A 563 8.88 19.51 -53.92
CA LEU A 563 7.75 19.99 -54.77
C LEU A 563 7.65 19.32 -56.17
N PRO A 564 6.43 19.11 -56.76
CA PRO A 564 5.07 19.52 -56.33
C PRO A 564 3.95 18.44 -56.43
N GLY A 565 2.70 18.80 -56.05
CA GLY A 565 1.46 18.05 -56.38
C GLY A 565 0.18 18.73 -55.83
N LEU A 566 -0.86 18.91 -56.66
CA LEU A 566 -2.12 19.62 -56.34
C LEU A 566 -3.35 18.78 -56.72
N VAL A 567 -4.50 19.01 -56.05
CA VAL A 567 -5.84 19.30 -56.65
C VAL A 567 -6.88 19.60 -55.53
N LYS A 568 -8.01 20.25 -55.89
CA LYS A 568 -9.10 20.74 -55.02
C LYS A 568 -10.42 19.94 -55.24
N VAL A 569 -11.49 20.38 -54.57
CA VAL A 569 -12.96 20.25 -54.87
C VAL A 569 -13.71 19.23 -53.98
N ALA A 570 -14.97 19.44 -53.55
CA ALA A 570 -15.73 20.60 -53.02
C ALA A 570 -17.14 20.14 -52.55
N GLN A 571 -17.80 20.90 -51.64
CA GLN A 571 -19.28 20.88 -51.40
C GLN A 571 -19.88 19.55 -50.84
N SER A 572 -21.09 19.47 -50.27
CA SER A 572 -22.05 20.47 -49.72
C SER A 572 -22.98 19.85 -48.65
N ARG A 573 -23.84 20.68 -48.02
CA ARG A 573 -24.88 20.33 -47.02
C ARG A 573 -25.83 19.19 -47.44
N GLN A 574 -26.34 18.42 -46.47
CA GLN A 574 -27.77 18.50 -46.09
C GLN A 574 -28.10 17.90 -44.71
N VAL A 575 -29.37 18.03 -44.30
CA VAL A 575 -29.94 17.63 -43.01
C VAL A 575 -30.90 16.44 -43.23
N GLY A 576 -30.96 15.48 -42.29
CA GLY A 576 -31.94 14.40 -42.33
C GLY A 576 -32.13 13.72 -40.98
N THR A 577 -33.30 13.92 -40.36
CA THR A 577 -33.78 13.14 -39.21
C THR A 577 -34.72 12.04 -39.68
N ILE A 578 -34.61 10.83 -39.11
CA ILE A 578 -35.73 9.89 -38.87
C ILE A 578 -35.29 8.76 -37.92
N LYS A 579 -36.26 8.00 -37.40
CA LYS A 579 -36.12 7.12 -36.24
C LYS A 579 -35.86 5.64 -36.59
N THR A 580 -35.47 4.91 -35.53
CA THR A 580 -35.89 3.54 -35.16
C THR A 580 -35.30 2.27 -35.79
N HIS A 581 -34.85 1.42 -34.86
CA HIS A 581 -34.97 -0.05 -34.79
C HIS A 581 -33.96 -1.01 -35.47
N HIS A 582 -33.39 -1.83 -34.56
CA HIS A 582 -33.05 -3.27 -34.66
C HIS A 582 -31.67 -3.81 -35.10
N THR A 583 -31.19 -4.71 -34.23
CA THR A 583 -30.46 -5.98 -34.45
C THR A 583 -28.94 -6.05 -34.67
N HIS A 584 -28.30 -6.70 -33.67
CA HIS A 584 -27.25 -7.74 -33.73
C HIS A 584 -25.78 -7.42 -34.07
N ARG A 585 -24.93 -8.30 -33.48
CA ARG A 585 -23.51 -8.60 -33.76
C ARG A 585 -22.49 -7.48 -33.53
N SER A 586 -22.00 -7.40 -32.29
CA SER A 586 -20.60 -7.02 -32.03
C SER A 586 -19.67 -8.17 -32.44
N GLN A 587 -18.62 -7.87 -33.20
CA GLN A 587 -17.59 -8.85 -33.59
C GLN A 587 -16.46 -8.92 -32.56
N THR A 588 -15.73 -10.03 -32.57
CA THR A 588 -14.45 -10.20 -31.89
C THR A 588 -13.38 -9.27 -32.45
N ASN A 589 -12.50 -8.75 -31.59
CA ASN A 589 -11.22 -8.19 -31.99
C ASN A 589 -10.12 -8.76 -31.08
N LEU A 590 -9.06 -9.30 -31.68
CA LEU A 590 -7.85 -9.70 -30.96
C LEU A 590 -6.98 -8.46 -30.73
N ILE A 591 -6.32 -8.40 -29.57
CA ILE A 591 -5.14 -7.55 -29.35
C ILE A 591 -4.03 -8.43 -28.79
N THR A 592 -2.99 -8.65 -29.59
CA THR A 592 -1.79 -9.38 -29.17
C THR A 592 -0.80 -8.43 -28.49
N SER A 593 -0.43 -8.72 -27.25
CA SER A 593 0.59 -7.97 -26.51
C SER A 593 1.96 -8.64 -26.60
N ASN A 594 2.98 -7.88 -27.01
CA ASN A 594 4.36 -8.36 -27.06
C ASN A 594 5.04 -8.18 -25.68
N GLN A 595 5.66 -9.25 -25.18
CA GLN A 595 6.48 -9.19 -23.97
C GLN A 595 7.82 -8.48 -24.22
N ARG A 596 8.28 -7.70 -23.25
CA ARG A 596 9.71 -7.45 -23.00
C ARG A 596 9.98 -7.49 -21.49
N GLN A 597 10.86 -8.38 -21.08
CA GLN A 597 11.38 -8.42 -19.72
C GLN A 597 12.39 -7.29 -19.50
N VAL A 598 12.37 -6.68 -18.31
CA VAL A 598 13.49 -5.90 -17.77
C VAL A 598 13.71 -6.38 -16.35
N GLN A 599 14.95 -6.77 -16.04
CA GLN A 599 15.31 -7.43 -14.78
C GLN A 599 16.13 -6.46 -13.92
N ALA A 600 15.56 -5.98 -12.82
CA ALA A 600 16.21 -5.05 -11.89
C ALA A 600 16.53 -5.74 -10.56
N ARG A 601 17.81 -5.77 -10.18
CA ARG A 601 18.23 -6.07 -8.80
C ARG A 601 18.15 -4.80 -7.96
N ILE A 602 17.51 -4.88 -6.81
CA ILE A 602 17.65 -3.89 -5.74
C ILE A 602 18.12 -4.60 -4.48
N THR A 603 19.27 -4.22 -3.97
CA THR A 603 19.78 -4.63 -2.65
C THR A 603 19.24 -3.65 -1.60
N ALA A 604 18.42 -4.13 -0.67
CA ALA A 604 17.93 -3.35 0.45
C ALA A 604 18.62 -3.78 1.75
N SER A 605 19.38 -2.87 2.37
CA SER A 605 19.93 -3.08 3.72
C SER A 605 18.85 -2.78 4.75
N VAL A 606 18.40 -3.80 5.49
CA VAL A 606 17.39 -3.62 6.54
C VAL A 606 18.04 -3.09 7.82
N ILE A 607 17.67 -1.87 8.21
CA ILE A 607 17.88 -1.36 9.57
C ILE A 607 16.61 -1.69 10.35
N VAL A 608 16.71 -2.51 11.38
CA VAL A 608 15.58 -2.88 12.25
C VAL A 608 15.49 -1.85 13.39
N PRO A 609 14.38 -1.12 13.57
CA PRO A 609 14.11 -0.37 14.78
C PRO A 609 13.64 -1.32 15.88
N THR A 610 14.37 -1.40 16.99
CA THR A 610 13.96 -2.22 18.14
C THR A 610 12.74 -1.59 18.82
N LEU A 611 11.56 -2.22 18.69
CA LEU A 611 10.40 -1.87 19.50
C LEU A 611 10.65 -2.24 20.96
N ALA A 612 10.73 -1.24 21.83
CA ALA A 612 10.78 -1.44 23.27
C ALA A 612 9.39 -1.84 23.79
N ILE A 613 9.31 -2.98 24.48
CA ILE A 613 8.10 -3.44 25.17
C ILE A 613 8.33 -3.26 26.68
N ASP A 614 7.44 -2.52 27.33
CA ASP A 614 7.48 -2.25 28.77
C ASP A 614 6.84 -3.43 29.55
N PRO A 615 7.54 -4.11 30.47
CA PRO A 615 7.06 -5.36 31.05
C PRO A 615 6.19 -5.17 32.32
N ASP A 616 4.90 -5.54 32.24
CA ASP A 616 4.00 -5.64 33.40
C ASP A 616 4.55 -6.68 34.42
N PRO A 617 4.82 -6.29 35.69
CA PRO A 617 5.62 -7.08 36.62
C PRO A 617 4.88 -8.26 37.30
N LYS A 618 4.14 -9.08 36.55
CA LYS A 618 3.35 -10.21 37.10
C LYS A 618 3.46 -11.57 36.39
N ILE A 619 4.48 -11.82 35.57
CA ILE A 619 4.74 -13.16 35.00
C ILE A 619 6.11 -13.69 35.44
N LYS A 620 6.12 -14.87 36.09
CA LYS A 620 7.34 -15.63 36.39
C LYS A 620 7.71 -16.51 35.19
N TRP A 621 8.79 -16.18 34.50
CA TRP A 621 9.33 -17.00 33.42
C TRP A 621 10.20 -18.15 33.96
N ALA A 622 10.01 -19.35 33.41
CA ALA A 622 10.94 -20.46 33.60
C ALA A 622 12.17 -20.28 32.69
N THR A 623 13.34 -20.73 33.16
CA THR A 623 14.62 -20.54 32.45
C THR A 623 14.74 -21.42 31.20
N PRO A 624 15.17 -20.88 30.04
CA PRO A 624 15.38 -21.68 28.83
C PRO A 624 16.66 -22.52 28.91
N VAL A 625 16.58 -23.79 28.52
CA VAL A 625 17.74 -24.67 28.32
C VAL A 625 18.40 -24.35 26.98
N THR A 626 19.72 -24.15 26.97
CA THR A 626 20.47 -23.78 25.75
C THR A 626 21.03 -24.99 25.03
N HIS A 627 20.49 -25.30 23.84
CA HIS A 627 21.15 -26.19 22.89
C HIS A 627 21.89 -25.38 21.82
N LYS A 628 23.20 -25.64 21.69
CA LYS A 628 24.07 -24.99 20.70
C LYS A 628 23.79 -25.54 19.30
N VAL A 629 23.51 -24.66 18.35
CA VAL A 629 23.60 -24.97 16.92
C VAL A 629 25.06 -24.80 16.48
N THR A 630 25.66 -25.86 15.94
CA THR A 630 26.98 -25.80 15.27
C THR A 630 26.80 -25.86 13.76
N GLN A 631 27.34 -24.86 13.05
CA GLN A 631 27.36 -24.84 11.58
C GLN A 631 28.49 -25.73 11.03
N SER A 632 28.22 -26.51 9.97
CA SER A 632 29.26 -27.07 9.09
C SER A 632 28.68 -27.59 7.76
N THR A 633 28.77 -26.74 6.73
CA THR A 633 29.20 -27.06 5.35
C THR A 633 28.95 -28.43 4.68
N SER A 634 28.25 -28.37 3.54
CA SER A 634 28.72 -28.81 2.20
C SER A 634 28.43 -30.22 1.62
N PHE A 635 27.64 -30.17 0.53
CA PHE A 635 27.85 -30.81 -0.80
C PHE A 635 27.51 -32.28 -1.12
N ARG A 636 26.86 -32.39 -2.30
CA ARG A 636 26.87 -33.43 -3.37
C ARG A 636 25.85 -34.59 -3.34
N LEU A 637 25.41 -34.91 -4.56
CA LEU A 637 24.58 -36.06 -4.92
C LEU A 637 25.41 -37.35 -4.90
N ALA A 638 24.74 -38.46 -4.59
CA ALA A 638 25.08 -39.79 -5.09
C ALA A 638 23.78 -40.56 -5.40
N VAL A 639 23.83 -41.49 -6.36
CA VAL A 639 22.70 -42.32 -6.80
C VAL A 639 23.07 -43.79 -6.59
N ALA A 640 22.21 -44.61 -5.95
CA ALA A 640 22.00 -46.04 -6.30
C ALA A 640 20.96 -46.78 -5.42
N SER A 641 20.18 -47.65 -6.08
CA SER A 641 19.60 -48.95 -5.65
C SER A 641 19.33 -49.32 -4.17
N LYS A 642 18.05 -49.66 -3.89
CA LYS A 642 17.49 -51.02 -3.59
C LYS A 642 18.39 -52.14 -2.98
N PRO A 643 17.81 -53.17 -2.29
CA PRO A 643 16.44 -53.35 -1.79
C PRO A 643 16.33 -53.90 -0.33
N SER A 644 15.10 -54.07 0.17
CA SER A 644 14.78 -54.77 1.41
C SER A 644 14.88 -56.31 1.29
N PRO A 645 15.17 -57.05 2.38
CA PRO A 645 14.84 -58.47 2.53
C PRO A 645 13.49 -58.68 3.25
N ILE A 646 12.94 -59.89 3.09
CA ILE A 646 11.69 -60.37 3.71
C ILE A 646 12.05 -61.51 4.68
N LEU A 647 11.37 -61.62 5.83
CA LEU A 647 10.97 -62.94 6.35
C LEU A 647 9.78 -62.86 7.31
N ASN A 648 8.97 -63.92 7.32
CA ASN A 648 7.99 -64.21 8.37
C ASN A 648 8.70 -64.81 9.59
N ASP A 649 8.07 -64.78 10.76
CA ASP A 649 7.75 -66.06 11.42
C ASP A 649 6.51 -65.92 12.33
N ALA A 650 5.86 -67.05 12.65
CA ALA A 650 4.67 -67.08 13.49
C ALA A 650 4.79 -68.15 14.59
N ARG A 651 4.57 -67.76 15.85
CA ARG A 651 4.41 -68.68 17.01
C ARG A 651 3.31 -68.20 17.97
N LYS A 652 3.00 -69.04 18.96
CA LYS A 652 1.69 -69.21 19.61
C LYS A 652 1.91 -69.66 21.07
N ILE A 653 0.83 -69.81 21.88
CA ILE A 653 0.78 -70.51 23.21
C ILE A 653 1.33 -69.63 24.38
N ASP A 654 0.72 -69.47 25.56
CA ASP A 654 -0.59 -69.95 26.12
C ASP A 654 -1.09 -69.10 27.34
N ARG A 655 -2.39 -69.24 27.70
CA ARG A 655 -3.03 -69.23 29.08
C ARG A 655 -2.82 -68.05 30.07
N ALA A 656 -3.70 -67.77 31.07
CA ALA A 656 -5.12 -68.11 31.41
C ALA A 656 -5.59 -67.26 32.65
N VAL A 657 -6.73 -67.60 33.30
CA VAL A 657 -7.31 -67.06 34.57
C VAL A 657 -8.06 -65.71 34.39
N SER A 658 -9.40 -65.61 34.27
CA SER A 658 -10.53 -65.80 35.24
C SER A 658 -10.61 -64.73 36.36
N THR A 659 -11.76 -64.16 36.76
CA THR A 659 -13.21 -64.40 36.51
C THR A 659 -13.89 -63.12 35.92
N SER A 660 -15.18 -62.71 36.04
CA SER A 660 -16.42 -63.15 36.76
C SER A 660 -17.70 -62.53 36.15
N LEU A 661 -18.88 -63.02 36.57
CA LEU A 661 -20.24 -62.39 36.47
C LEU A 661 -20.61 -61.73 37.83
N PRO A 662 -21.51 -60.72 37.92
CA PRO A 662 -22.99 -60.80 37.72
C PRO A 662 -23.58 -59.56 36.96
N ASP A 663 -24.89 -59.31 36.74
CA ASP A 663 -26.14 -60.11 36.76
C ASP A 663 -27.22 -59.41 35.88
N LEU A 664 -28.38 -60.07 35.63
CA LEU A 664 -29.54 -59.53 34.90
C LEU A 664 -30.83 -59.50 35.75
N PRO A 665 -31.70 -58.50 35.52
CA PRO A 665 -33.16 -58.70 35.44
C PRO A 665 -33.63 -58.54 33.96
N LEU A 666 -34.50 -59.37 33.39
CA LEU A 666 -35.95 -59.56 33.67
C LEU A 666 -36.77 -58.28 33.39
N ASP A 667 -37.87 -58.29 32.61
CA ASP A 667 -38.50 -59.34 31.78
C ASP A 667 -39.52 -58.69 30.79
N MET A 668 -40.30 -59.51 30.07
CA MET A 668 -41.53 -59.25 29.31
C MET A 668 -41.43 -59.11 27.77
N THR A 669 -41.65 -60.26 27.10
CA THR A 669 -42.71 -60.53 26.09
C THR A 669 -43.02 -59.49 24.98
N ARG A 670 -43.30 -59.86 23.72
CA ARG A 670 -43.98 -61.10 23.26
C ARG A 670 -43.80 -61.38 21.74
N THR A 671 -43.51 -62.63 21.40
CA THR A 671 -43.97 -63.40 20.20
C THR A 671 -43.87 -62.85 18.76
N LYS A 672 -43.10 -63.61 17.95
CA LYS A 672 -43.47 -64.28 16.67
C LYS A 672 -43.65 -63.48 15.35
N SER A 673 -42.76 -63.83 14.39
CA SER A 673 -43.05 -64.24 12.98
C SER A 673 -43.65 -63.21 11.99
N PHE A 674 -43.46 -63.31 10.66
CA PHE A 674 -43.07 -64.43 9.78
C PHE A 674 -42.15 -63.94 8.63
N ILE A 675 -41.44 -64.89 7.98
CA ILE A 675 -40.88 -64.77 6.61
C ILE A 675 -41.68 -65.80 5.78
N PRO A 676 -42.37 -65.42 4.70
CA PRO A 676 -41.78 -65.35 3.35
C PRO A 676 -42.29 -64.15 2.52
N SER A 677 -41.88 -63.93 1.26
CA SER A 677 -41.08 -64.75 0.32
C SER A 677 -40.07 -63.93 -0.46
#